data_AF-A0A844G6Y6-F1
#
_entry.id   AF-A0A844G6Y6-F1
#
_cell.length_a   1.000
_cell.length_b   1.000
_cell.length_c   1.000
_cell.angle_alpha   90.00
_cell.angle_beta   90.00
_cell.angle_gamma   90.00
#
_symmetry.space_group_name_H-M   'P 1'
#
loop_
_entity.id
_entity.type
_entity.pdbx_description
1 polymer ?
#
loop_
_entity_poly.entity_id
_entity_poly.type
_entity_poly.pdbx_seq_one_letter_code
_entity_poly.pdbx_strand_id
1 'polypeptide(L)'
;MNRIAQIAGFCLLAGAAVAAAAEERHVFAHYMTCFSSTPDFYGREIELAQRYGIDGFALNCGEWKKFDAAGNAADTRYVTNADSIFEQARKLGTDFRCFMSPDFAGSAISGDTKRNVTDMYRRYYDHPNLFRFRGKAFLSGYAGLPAQYHDPAAILRKEGREILVVPQAGLAFHPMARSPETVRKLLAMEPELDGIGYFTCDGTVGDLTDGNRVSRREALLAGKLCLAGVCPSYNSPNRRDFRGMAGYEAMWRGIIADDPEFVEIITWNDYQEDSNLMPFRWNHSAPETGLDREHFNRDESFLDVTGYFANYYKTGVAPEIGQDRLYVTSRNRPRSLTRVWIPSQSAWGDQRFDGSPLDQLHTDVGDNLYVSAFLTSPARLEVKTGKTARAFELPGGISHVELPFEPGVPEFRLTRRGTTVFDLVNRRSIVSEATKTNAVQGQHLIFREWTTGAAAGEPILTLKPEQTAFHPARTSPESWSLPDGIAGNSYCFRISFRNPEPGDDARLTLRFDTPGTDYGINPCYFPLFLPPTGKEERATAFLFTIPAGTSSVTLGMEKTPDGFDDRGNVEISSIQLIPLKHFAPNRKTPSPLVRIPGGSFRSGEREIALDPFAIGRCEVTNAEYERFFPEHRERRDSFSWRDRDPVIYVSWTDAARYCNRLSAEKGLKPAYDEQSWQLIPDADGFRLPSEAQWEYVATGRGENRRYPWGDEPPSRKHANLPPDPLGLDPYTRIGAGSGTTPAGSFPAGASRDGVLDLAGNVSEWCTDTYLDERPRSGRNPVETGASPYRSIRGSSFGYYNSDAENTVREFNHPGYPGYIYIGFRVALPEAGLKKTGTR
;
A
#
# COMPACT_ATOMS: atom_id res chain seq x y z
N MET A 1 -23.85 49.45 38.48
CA MET A 1 -22.43 49.22 38.11
C MET A 1 -21.90 48.11 39.01
N ASN A 2 -21.39 47.01 38.44
CA ASN A 2 -20.89 45.75 39.06
C ASN A 2 -21.65 44.44 38.73
N ARG A 3 -22.06 44.22 37.47
CA ARG A 3 -22.33 42.86 36.92
C ARG A 3 -21.97 42.66 35.43
N ILE A 4 -21.24 43.59 34.79
CA ILE A 4 -20.87 43.51 33.36
C ILE A 4 -19.36 43.21 33.14
N ALA A 5 -18.53 43.20 34.19
CA ALA A 5 -17.08 43.05 34.06
C ALA A 5 -16.52 41.61 34.25
N GLN A 6 -17.35 40.59 34.52
CA GLN A 6 -16.87 39.20 34.74
C GLN A 6 -17.14 38.23 33.58
N ILE A 7 -17.81 38.65 32.51
CA ILE A 7 -18.06 37.80 31.33
C ILE A 7 -17.04 38.08 30.20
N ALA A 8 -16.29 39.18 30.26
CA ALA A 8 -15.30 39.54 29.24
C ALA A 8 -13.89 38.93 29.47
N GLY A 9 -13.66 38.23 30.60
CA GLY A 9 -12.35 37.69 30.98
C GLY A 9 -12.10 36.21 30.68
N PHE A 10 -13.11 35.47 30.19
CA PHE A 10 -12.99 34.02 29.93
C PHE A 10 -13.04 33.63 28.43
N CYS A 11 -13.16 34.61 27.52
CA CYS A 11 -13.27 34.37 26.08
C CYS A 11 -12.02 34.74 25.26
N LEU A 12 -10.88 35.03 25.88
CA LEU A 12 -9.68 35.53 25.17
C LEU A 12 -8.41 34.66 25.30
N LEU A 13 -8.49 33.44 25.84
CA LEU A 13 -7.33 32.52 25.91
C LEU A 13 -7.60 31.06 25.49
N ALA A 14 -8.71 30.76 24.81
CA ALA A 14 -8.93 29.45 24.16
C ALA A 14 -9.06 29.55 22.63
N GLY A 15 -8.62 30.67 22.04
CA GLY A 15 -8.53 30.90 20.60
C GLY A 15 -7.17 30.54 20.00
N ALA A 16 -6.43 29.60 20.62
CA ALA A 16 -5.24 29.01 20.02
C ALA A 16 -5.67 27.83 19.16
N ALA A 17 -5.90 28.11 17.87
CA ALA A 17 -5.81 27.20 16.73
C ALA A 17 -5.85 25.70 17.04
N VAL A 18 -7.06 25.14 17.15
CA VAL A 18 -7.27 23.77 16.64
C VAL A 18 -7.48 23.91 15.14
N ALA A 19 -6.39 24.17 14.42
CA ALA A 19 -6.29 23.50 13.13
C ALA A 19 -6.41 22.02 13.49
N ALA A 20 -7.45 21.33 13.01
CA ALA A 20 -7.50 19.88 13.14
C ALA A 20 -6.20 19.36 12.51
N ALA A 21 -5.21 19.07 13.34
CA ALA A 21 -4.02 18.38 12.91
C ALA A 21 -4.55 17.08 12.32
N ALA A 22 -4.28 16.86 11.03
CA ALA A 22 -4.60 15.60 10.39
C ALA A 22 -4.10 14.48 11.32
N GLU A 23 -5.01 13.60 11.76
CA GLU A 23 -4.64 12.57 12.73
C GLU A 23 -3.53 11.70 12.15
N GLU A 24 -2.47 11.48 12.93
CA GLU A 24 -1.31 10.72 12.48
C GLU A 24 -1.73 9.32 12.02
N ARG A 25 -1.24 8.95 10.83
CA ARG A 25 -1.41 7.64 10.23
C ARG A 25 -0.21 6.79 10.60
N HIS A 26 -0.45 5.55 11.05
CA HIS A 26 0.63 4.68 11.51
C HIS A 26 0.64 3.34 10.76
N VAL A 27 1.83 2.89 10.41
CA VAL A 27 2.08 1.61 9.74
C VAL A 27 2.88 0.71 10.68
N PHE A 28 2.30 -0.42 11.05
CA PHE A 28 2.93 -1.45 11.85
C PHE A 28 3.20 -2.69 10.99
N ALA A 29 4.16 -3.51 11.41
CA ALA A 29 4.32 -4.86 10.89
C ALA A 29 4.08 -5.89 11.99
N HIS A 30 3.33 -6.94 11.67
CA HIS A 30 3.10 -8.05 12.58
C HIS A 30 4.39 -8.83 12.81
N TYR A 31 4.78 -8.99 14.06
CA TYR A 31 6.05 -9.57 14.44
C TYR A 31 5.83 -10.87 15.21
N MET A 32 6.29 -12.00 14.65
CA MET A 32 6.22 -13.31 15.28
C MET A 32 7.25 -13.40 16.42
N THR A 33 6.82 -13.02 17.62
CA THR A 33 7.69 -12.94 18.81
C THR A 33 8.14 -14.31 19.32
N CYS A 34 7.62 -15.42 18.78
CA CYS A 34 8.06 -16.78 19.11
C CYS A 34 9.48 -17.10 18.59
N PHE A 35 9.99 -16.30 17.65
CA PHE A 35 11.30 -16.42 17.02
C PHE A 35 12.38 -15.65 17.84
N SER A 36 12.96 -16.32 18.84
CA SER A 36 14.04 -15.85 19.76
C SER A 36 15.41 -15.50 19.16
N SER A 37 15.66 -14.24 18.79
CA SER A 37 16.99 -13.81 18.35
C SER A 37 17.84 -13.15 19.44
N THR A 38 19.06 -12.76 19.07
CA THR A 38 19.94 -11.95 19.93
C THR A 38 19.41 -10.51 20.02
N PRO A 39 19.68 -9.79 21.12
CA PRO A 39 19.26 -8.40 21.26
C PRO A 39 19.69 -7.51 20.08
N ASP A 40 20.93 -7.63 19.60
CA ASP A 40 21.41 -6.78 18.51
C ASP A 40 20.71 -7.05 17.18
N PHE A 41 20.20 -8.27 16.97
CA PHE A 41 19.40 -8.61 15.79
C PHE A 41 18.08 -7.86 15.78
N TYR A 42 17.36 -7.81 16.91
CA TYR A 42 16.11 -7.05 17.02
C TYR A 42 16.34 -5.54 16.79
N GLY A 43 17.47 -4.99 17.25
CA GLY A 43 17.83 -3.60 16.97
C GLY A 43 17.95 -3.32 15.47
N ARG A 44 18.62 -4.20 14.72
CA ARG A 44 18.76 -4.09 13.26
C ARG A 44 17.43 -4.23 12.53
N GLU A 45 16.53 -5.08 13.02
CA GLU A 45 15.18 -5.20 12.47
C GLU A 45 14.39 -3.91 12.59
N ILE A 46 14.47 -3.26 13.74
CA ILE A 46 13.83 -1.97 13.98
C ILE A 46 14.39 -0.93 13.00
N GLU A 47 15.72 -0.82 12.87
CA GLU A 47 16.36 0.12 11.94
C GLU A 47 15.95 -0.14 10.48
N LEU A 48 15.87 -1.41 10.07
CA LEU A 48 15.44 -1.78 8.73
C LEU A 48 13.97 -1.44 8.50
N ALA A 49 13.09 -1.73 9.46
CA ALA A 49 11.66 -1.40 9.37
C ALA A 49 11.46 0.12 9.23
N GLN A 50 12.16 0.92 10.05
CA GLN A 50 12.09 2.38 10.01
C GLN A 50 12.54 2.96 8.67
N ARG A 51 13.58 2.38 8.06
CA ARG A 51 14.09 2.80 6.75
C ARG A 51 13.03 2.75 5.64
N TYR A 52 12.09 1.81 5.74
CA TYR A 52 10.99 1.65 4.79
C TYR A 52 9.65 2.17 5.32
N GLY A 53 9.69 3.07 6.32
CA GLY A 53 8.51 3.77 6.80
C GLY A 53 7.56 2.90 7.61
N ILE A 54 8.05 1.88 8.30
CA ILE A 54 7.27 1.15 9.32
C ILE A 54 7.53 1.83 10.68
N ASP A 55 6.45 2.27 11.33
CA ASP A 55 6.49 3.02 12.59
C ASP A 55 6.65 2.12 13.82
N GLY A 56 6.38 0.82 13.66
CA GLY A 56 6.34 -0.07 14.80
C GLY A 56 6.09 -1.54 14.52
N PHE A 57 6.15 -2.34 15.58
CA PHE A 57 5.79 -3.75 15.55
C PHE A 57 4.54 -4.08 16.38
N ALA A 58 3.68 -4.92 15.81
CA ALA A 58 2.61 -5.60 16.53
C ALA A 58 3.15 -6.94 17.04
N LEU A 59 3.46 -7.04 18.33
CA LEU A 59 4.15 -8.20 18.89
C LEU A 59 3.18 -9.37 19.08
N ASN A 60 3.18 -10.32 18.15
CA ASN A 60 2.40 -11.55 18.25
C ASN A 60 2.83 -12.33 19.50
N CYS A 61 1.87 -12.64 20.38
CA CYS A 61 2.14 -13.34 21.63
C CYS A 61 1.16 -14.49 21.83
N GLY A 62 1.67 -15.72 21.77
CA GLY A 62 0.97 -16.91 22.23
C GLY A 62 1.00 -17.01 23.77
N GLU A 63 1.38 -18.17 24.31
CA GLU A 63 1.42 -18.44 25.74
C GLU A 63 2.42 -17.53 26.45
N TRP A 64 1.94 -16.38 26.92
CA TRP A 64 2.74 -15.35 27.57
C TRP A 64 3.33 -15.83 28.89
N LYS A 65 2.51 -16.43 29.77
CA LYS A 65 2.97 -17.09 31.00
C LYS A 65 2.49 -18.54 31.05
N LYS A 66 3.36 -19.40 31.56
CA LYS A 66 3.03 -20.77 31.95
C LYS A 66 2.66 -20.81 33.42
N PHE A 67 1.52 -21.43 33.74
CA PHE A 67 1.06 -21.59 35.11
C PHE A 67 1.20 -23.05 35.55
N ASP A 68 1.82 -23.28 36.70
CA ASP A 68 1.85 -24.62 37.30
C ASP A 68 0.52 -24.97 38.00
N ALA A 69 0.38 -26.21 38.46
CA ALA A 69 -0.84 -26.68 39.15
C ALA A 69 -1.10 -25.94 40.49
N ALA A 70 -0.10 -25.27 41.05
CA ALA A 70 -0.22 -24.43 42.24
C ALA A 70 -0.57 -22.97 41.90
N GLY A 71 -0.63 -22.61 40.61
CA GLY A 71 -0.95 -21.28 40.12
C GLY A 71 0.25 -20.33 40.03
N ASN A 72 1.49 -20.81 40.21
CA ASN A 72 2.68 -19.99 40.02
C ASN A 72 2.93 -19.74 38.53
N ALA A 73 3.27 -18.51 38.18
CA ALA A 73 3.51 -18.10 36.80
C ALA A 73 5.01 -18.06 36.47
N ALA A 74 5.40 -18.66 35.35
CA ALA A 74 6.73 -18.54 34.77
C ALA A 74 6.65 -17.84 33.41
N ASP A 75 7.58 -16.92 33.18
CA ASP A 75 7.72 -16.21 31.92
C ASP A 75 8.14 -17.18 30.81
N THR A 76 7.56 -17.02 29.63
CA THR A 76 7.94 -17.80 28.44
C THR A 76 8.88 -17.01 27.54
N ARG A 77 9.31 -17.62 26.43
CA ARG A 77 10.13 -16.95 25.42
C ARG A 77 9.50 -15.67 24.87
N TYR A 78 8.17 -15.58 24.83
CA TYR A 78 7.47 -14.38 24.37
C TYR A 78 7.81 -13.17 25.24
N VAL A 79 7.88 -13.38 26.55
CA VAL A 79 8.25 -12.36 27.55
C VAL A 79 9.69 -11.89 27.34
N THR A 80 10.63 -12.84 27.25
CA THR A 80 12.05 -12.56 27.06
C THR A 80 12.36 -11.87 25.74
N ASN A 81 11.70 -12.28 24.66
CA ASN A 81 11.89 -11.67 23.35
C ASN A 81 11.27 -10.27 23.29
N ALA A 82 10.06 -10.09 23.84
CA ALA A 82 9.42 -8.78 23.93
C ALA A 82 10.25 -7.78 24.75
N ASP A 83 10.84 -8.20 25.89
CA ASP A 83 11.78 -7.35 26.65
C ASP A 83 12.90 -6.84 25.76
N SER A 84 13.52 -7.77 25.03
CA SER A 84 14.65 -7.45 24.19
C SER A 84 14.26 -6.45 23.10
N ILE A 85 13.11 -6.66 22.45
CA ILE A 85 12.60 -5.76 21.41
C ILE A 85 12.31 -4.37 21.99
N PHE A 86 11.60 -4.27 23.12
CA PHE A 86 11.31 -2.99 23.78
C PHE A 86 12.59 -2.25 24.20
N GLU A 87 13.55 -2.97 24.79
CA GLU A 87 14.82 -2.39 25.22
C GLU A 87 15.68 -1.94 24.04
N GLN A 88 15.66 -2.64 22.90
CA GLN A 88 16.35 -2.19 21.70
C GLN A 88 15.67 -0.97 21.08
N ALA A 89 14.34 -0.94 21.02
CA ALA A 89 13.60 0.25 20.60
C ALA A 89 13.94 1.47 21.49
N ARG A 90 14.07 1.26 22.81
CA ARG A 90 14.48 2.29 23.77
C ARG A 90 15.91 2.77 23.53
N LYS A 91 16.85 1.84 23.31
CA LYS A 91 18.27 2.15 23.05
C LYS A 91 18.48 2.94 21.77
N LEU A 92 17.73 2.61 20.71
CA LEU A 92 17.77 3.36 19.45
C LEU A 92 17.28 4.81 19.61
N GLY A 93 16.39 5.06 20.58
CA GLY A 93 15.94 6.41 20.91
C GLY A 93 15.15 7.08 19.78
N THR A 94 14.56 6.28 18.89
CA THR A 94 13.74 6.74 17.76
C THR A 94 12.25 6.73 18.10
N ASP A 95 11.41 7.20 17.17
CA ASP A 95 9.96 7.16 17.32
C ASP A 95 9.33 5.79 17.06
N PHE A 96 10.13 4.72 16.99
CA PHE A 96 9.60 3.37 16.83
C PHE A 96 8.78 2.94 18.05
N ARG A 97 7.59 2.37 17.82
CA ARG A 97 6.68 1.94 18.88
C ARG A 97 6.24 0.49 18.71
N CYS A 98 5.92 -0.18 19.80
CA CYS A 98 5.38 -1.53 19.78
C CYS A 98 4.03 -1.57 20.49
N PHE A 99 3.12 -2.43 20.03
CA PHE A 99 1.94 -2.83 20.80
C PHE A 99 1.84 -4.34 20.90
N MET A 100 1.05 -4.82 21.86
CA MET A 100 0.90 -6.25 22.10
C MET A 100 -0.22 -6.83 21.24
N SER A 101 0.08 -7.90 20.51
CA SER A 101 -0.86 -8.67 19.68
C SER A 101 -1.06 -10.09 20.24
N PRO A 102 -1.91 -10.29 21.27
CA PRO A 102 -2.20 -11.63 21.76
C PRO A 102 -2.86 -12.48 20.67
N ASP A 103 -2.41 -13.73 20.57
CA ASP A 103 -2.88 -14.72 19.61
C ASP A 103 -3.84 -15.71 20.28
N PHE A 104 -5.11 -15.64 19.91
CA PHE A 104 -6.18 -16.49 20.44
C PHE A 104 -6.53 -17.65 19.50
N ALA A 105 -5.77 -17.89 18.43
CA ALA A 105 -6.02 -19.01 17.52
C ALA A 105 -5.61 -20.34 18.16
N GLY A 106 -6.50 -21.34 18.07
CA GLY A 106 -6.25 -22.67 18.63
C GLY A 106 -5.96 -22.63 20.14
N SER A 107 -4.87 -23.28 20.55
CA SER A 107 -4.36 -23.29 21.92
C SER A 107 -3.15 -22.36 22.12
N ALA A 108 -2.97 -21.36 21.25
CA ALA A 108 -1.74 -20.56 21.19
C ALA A 108 -1.46 -19.81 22.50
N ILE A 109 -2.50 -19.31 23.18
CA ILE A 109 -2.44 -18.71 24.51
C ILE A 109 -2.99 -19.67 25.58
N SER A 110 -2.43 -19.65 26.80
CA SER A 110 -2.97 -20.44 27.92
C SER A 110 -4.40 -20.02 28.27
N GLY A 111 -5.18 -20.93 28.86
CA GLY A 111 -6.59 -20.69 29.22
C GLY A 111 -6.82 -19.48 30.14
N ASP A 112 -5.79 -18.95 30.81
CA ASP A 112 -5.85 -17.75 31.65
C ASP A 112 -5.51 -16.45 30.88
N THR A 113 -6.31 -16.20 29.84
CA THR A 113 -6.14 -15.06 28.92
C THR A 113 -6.14 -13.70 29.62
N LYS A 114 -6.99 -13.51 30.63
CA LYS A 114 -7.07 -12.25 31.40
C LYS A 114 -5.76 -11.93 32.10
N ARG A 115 -5.12 -12.91 32.76
CA ARG A 115 -3.84 -12.69 33.44
C ARG A 115 -2.72 -12.42 32.46
N ASN A 116 -2.68 -13.14 31.34
CA ASN A 116 -1.66 -12.91 30.31
C ASN A 116 -1.74 -11.48 29.75
N VAL A 117 -2.90 -11.06 29.26
CA VAL A 117 -3.06 -9.72 28.64
C VAL A 117 -2.86 -8.61 29.67
N THR A 118 -3.33 -8.75 30.91
CA THR A 118 -3.08 -7.72 31.95
C THR A 118 -1.60 -7.63 32.33
N ASP A 119 -0.86 -8.74 32.37
CA ASP A 119 0.57 -8.76 32.66
C ASP A 119 1.38 -8.06 31.56
N MET A 120 1.07 -8.31 30.28
CA MET A 120 1.69 -7.62 29.14
C MET A 120 1.68 -6.09 29.32
N TYR A 121 0.51 -5.51 29.64
CA TYR A 121 0.41 -4.05 29.80
C TYR A 121 0.93 -3.57 31.14
N ARG A 122 0.77 -4.32 32.24
CA ARG A 122 1.40 -3.97 33.53
C ARG A 122 2.90 -3.76 33.39
N ARG A 123 3.53 -4.56 32.55
CA ARG A 123 4.98 -4.55 32.32
C ARG A 123 5.44 -3.36 31.49
N TYR A 124 4.73 -3.05 30.42
CA TYR A 124 5.17 -2.06 29.44
C TYR A 124 4.40 -0.73 29.48
N TYR A 125 3.40 -0.57 30.36
CA TYR A 125 2.53 0.63 30.34
C TYR A 125 3.34 1.92 30.32
N ASP A 126 4.36 2.02 31.17
CA ASP A 126 5.19 3.22 31.32
C ASP A 126 6.44 3.19 30.43
N HIS A 127 6.59 2.16 29.59
CA HIS A 127 7.70 2.05 28.66
C HIS A 127 7.56 3.09 27.53
N PRO A 128 8.61 3.88 27.21
CA PRO A 128 8.51 4.98 26.23
C PRO A 128 8.16 4.51 24.81
N ASN A 129 8.51 3.27 24.47
CA ASN A 129 8.20 2.68 23.16
C ASN A 129 6.87 1.91 23.11
N LEU A 130 6.03 1.92 24.16
CA LEU A 130 4.67 1.39 24.03
C LEU A 130 3.84 2.33 23.15
N PHE A 131 3.21 1.80 22.10
CA PHE A 131 2.38 2.61 21.20
C PHE A 131 1.17 3.18 21.94
N ARG A 132 0.95 4.47 21.75
CA ARG A 132 -0.17 5.22 22.31
C ARG A 132 -0.85 6.02 21.22
N PHE A 133 -2.18 5.94 21.19
CA PHE A 133 -3.00 6.76 20.32
C PHE A 133 -3.92 7.63 21.17
N ARG A 134 -3.92 8.95 20.92
CA ARG A 134 -4.65 9.95 21.74
C ARG A 134 -4.36 9.79 23.25
N GLY A 135 -3.11 9.52 23.60
CA GLY A 135 -2.61 9.35 24.97
C GLY A 135 -2.85 7.97 25.61
N LYS A 136 -3.66 7.10 25.00
CA LYS A 136 -4.05 5.79 25.54
C LYS A 136 -3.20 4.68 24.93
N ALA A 137 -2.81 3.68 25.72
CA ALA A 137 -2.06 2.54 25.18
C ALA A 137 -2.95 1.71 24.25
N PHE A 138 -2.38 1.16 23.19
CA PHE A 138 -3.13 0.49 22.14
C PHE A 138 -3.05 -1.04 22.26
N LEU A 139 -4.19 -1.73 22.18
CA LEU A 139 -4.33 -3.19 22.17
C LEU A 139 -5.10 -3.63 20.93
N SER A 140 -4.47 -4.46 20.11
CA SER A 140 -5.09 -5.23 19.04
C SER A 140 -4.57 -6.66 19.11
N GLY A 141 -5.19 -7.64 18.47
CA GLY A 141 -4.67 -8.99 18.40
C GLY A 141 -5.42 -9.85 17.39
N TYR A 142 -5.02 -11.11 17.28
CA TYR A 142 -5.59 -12.06 16.32
C TYR A 142 -6.57 -13.03 16.98
N ALA A 143 -7.73 -13.19 16.33
CA ALA A 143 -8.81 -14.09 16.72
C ALA A 143 -9.39 -13.79 18.12
N GLY A 144 -10.06 -14.78 18.71
CA GLY A 144 -10.64 -14.65 20.05
C GLY A 144 -11.99 -13.95 20.10
N LEU A 145 -12.60 -14.01 21.29
CA LEU A 145 -13.86 -13.37 21.63
C LEU A 145 -13.61 -11.93 22.10
N PRO A 146 -14.53 -10.98 21.87
CA PRO A 146 -14.43 -9.61 22.37
C PRO A 146 -14.06 -9.51 23.86
N ALA A 147 -14.67 -10.37 24.70
CA ALA A 147 -14.41 -10.45 26.14
C ALA A 147 -12.95 -10.75 26.50
N GLN A 148 -12.20 -11.44 25.64
CA GLN A 148 -10.78 -11.70 25.88
C GLN A 148 -9.91 -10.44 25.76
N TYR A 149 -10.46 -9.35 25.19
CA TYR A 149 -9.79 -8.06 25.07
C TYR A 149 -10.34 -7.00 26.03
N HIS A 150 -11.67 -6.84 26.11
CA HIS A 150 -12.24 -5.76 26.92
C HIS A 150 -12.23 -6.07 28.43
N ASP A 151 -12.29 -7.34 28.86
CA ASP A 151 -12.13 -7.71 30.27
C ASP A 151 -10.76 -7.30 30.86
N PRO A 152 -9.61 -7.67 30.26
CA PRO A 152 -8.32 -7.20 30.76
C PRO A 152 -8.17 -5.68 30.65
N ALA A 153 -8.70 -5.03 29.61
CA ALA A 153 -8.70 -3.57 29.50
C ALA A 153 -9.49 -2.90 30.64
N ALA A 154 -10.64 -3.45 31.04
CA ALA A 154 -11.43 -2.95 32.16
C ALA A 154 -10.71 -3.08 33.51
N ILE A 155 -9.92 -4.15 33.71
CA ILE A 155 -9.06 -4.30 34.89
C ILE A 155 -7.98 -3.21 34.89
N LEU A 156 -7.29 -3.03 33.76
CA LEU A 156 -6.23 -2.02 33.63
C LEU A 156 -6.76 -0.59 33.82
N ARG A 157 -7.94 -0.26 33.30
CA ARG A 157 -8.58 1.05 33.50
C ARG A 157 -8.87 1.34 34.99
N LYS A 158 -9.28 0.32 35.76
CA LYS A 158 -9.44 0.46 37.23
C LYS A 158 -8.11 0.70 37.95
N GLU A 159 -6.99 0.31 37.36
CA GLU A 159 -5.63 0.59 37.84
C GLU A 159 -5.09 1.95 37.36
N GLY A 160 -5.92 2.78 36.71
CA GLY A 160 -5.49 4.07 36.15
C GLY A 160 -4.77 3.96 34.81
N ARG A 161 -4.83 2.80 34.15
CA ARG A 161 -4.20 2.53 32.86
C ARG A 161 -5.23 2.55 31.74
N GLU A 162 -5.31 3.67 31.02
CA GLU A 162 -6.14 3.82 29.83
C GLU A 162 -5.62 2.97 28.66
N ILE A 163 -6.50 2.12 28.12
CA ILE A 163 -6.27 1.21 26.98
C ILE A 163 -7.34 1.45 25.90
N LEU A 164 -6.92 1.51 24.64
CA LEU A 164 -7.76 1.43 23.44
C LEU A 164 -7.76 0.00 22.90
N VAL A 165 -8.93 -0.53 22.56
CA VAL A 165 -9.12 -1.93 22.14
C VAL A 165 -9.66 -1.98 20.70
N VAL A 166 -8.79 -2.39 19.76
CA VAL A 166 -9.08 -2.44 18.30
C VAL A 166 -8.72 -3.81 17.71
N PRO A 167 -9.38 -4.91 18.13
CA PRO A 167 -8.93 -6.27 17.82
C PRO A 167 -9.54 -6.85 16.54
N GLN A 168 -8.97 -7.94 16.05
CA GLN A 168 -9.72 -8.90 15.22
C GLN A 168 -10.46 -9.90 16.12
N ALA A 169 -11.60 -9.50 16.70
CA ALA A 169 -12.38 -10.36 17.60
C ALA A 169 -13.74 -10.79 17.00
N GLY A 170 -14.28 -11.90 17.52
CA GLY A 170 -15.70 -12.26 17.35
C GLY A 170 -16.12 -12.88 16.01
N LEU A 171 -15.17 -13.19 15.12
CA LEU A 171 -15.44 -13.77 13.80
C LEU A 171 -14.88 -15.20 13.73
N ALA A 172 -15.57 -16.13 14.37
CA ALA A 172 -15.02 -17.42 14.76
C ALA A 172 -14.52 -18.33 13.63
N PHE A 173 -14.91 -18.19 12.35
CA PHE A 173 -14.50 -19.17 11.32
C PHE A 173 -14.24 -18.69 9.89
N HIS A 174 -14.31 -17.39 9.58
CA HIS A 174 -13.73 -16.89 8.32
C HIS A 174 -13.58 -15.36 8.36
N PRO A 175 -12.37 -14.83 8.66
CA PRO A 175 -12.13 -13.38 8.61
C PRO A 175 -12.39 -12.79 7.21
N MET A 176 -12.38 -13.63 6.18
CA MET A 176 -12.62 -13.26 4.78
C MET A 176 -14.04 -12.76 4.47
N ALA A 177 -15.07 -13.32 5.10
CA ALA A 177 -16.46 -13.05 4.74
C ALA A 177 -17.08 -11.93 5.60
N ARG A 178 -16.43 -10.76 5.64
CA ARG A 178 -17.01 -9.58 6.32
C ARG A 178 -18.07 -8.95 5.46
N SER A 179 -19.33 -9.13 5.84
CA SER A 179 -20.41 -8.30 5.32
C SER A 179 -20.56 -7.02 6.17
N PRO A 180 -21.06 -5.91 5.58
CA PRO A 180 -21.44 -4.72 6.33
C PRO A 180 -22.35 -5.02 7.53
N GLU A 181 -23.31 -5.93 7.36
CA GLU A 181 -24.24 -6.32 8.41
C GLU A 181 -23.52 -7.03 9.57
N THR A 182 -22.60 -7.94 9.27
CA THR A 182 -21.83 -8.67 10.28
C THR A 182 -20.98 -7.72 11.12
N VAL A 183 -20.24 -6.81 10.47
CA VAL A 183 -19.38 -5.85 11.18
C VAL A 183 -20.23 -4.88 12.01
N ARG A 184 -21.32 -4.35 11.45
CA ARG A 184 -22.22 -3.45 12.18
C ARG A 184 -22.84 -4.11 13.40
N LYS A 185 -23.31 -5.36 13.27
CA LYS A 185 -23.86 -6.13 14.41
C LYS A 185 -22.81 -6.33 15.49
N LEU A 186 -21.59 -6.72 15.12
CA LEU A 186 -20.48 -6.87 16.06
C LEU A 186 -20.23 -5.57 16.82
N LEU A 187 -20.05 -4.45 16.11
CA LEU A 187 -19.74 -3.16 16.74
C LEU A 187 -20.88 -2.63 17.63
N ALA A 188 -22.14 -2.93 17.29
CA ALA A 188 -23.31 -2.56 18.08
C ALA A 188 -23.49 -3.45 19.33
N MET A 189 -23.17 -4.74 19.23
CA MET A 189 -23.21 -5.68 20.36
C MET A 189 -22.04 -5.48 21.32
N GLU A 190 -20.92 -4.96 20.83
CA GLU A 190 -19.66 -4.79 21.57
C GLU A 190 -19.30 -3.29 21.71
N PRO A 191 -20.06 -2.49 22.49
CA PRO A 191 -19.81 -1.06 22.65
C PRO A 191 -18.47 -0.75 23.34
N GLU A 192 -17.89 -1.71 24.07
CA GLU A 192 -16.60 -1.56 24.76
C GLU A 192 -15.38 -1.61 23.82
N LEU A 193 -15.56 -2.08 22.58
CA LEU A 193 -14.51 -2.03 21.56
C LEU A 193 -14.39 -0.61 21.01
N ASP A 194 -13.18 -0.05 21.05
CA ASP A 194 -12.85 1.27 20.48
C ASP A 194 -12.73 1.21 18.95
N GLY A 195 -12.60 0.01 18.38
CA GLY A 195 -12.46 -0.22 16.95
C GLY A 195 -12.43 -1.68 16.56
N ILE A 196 -12.10 -1.95 15.30
CA ILE A 196 -11.96 -3.29 14.74
C ILE A 196 -10.69 -3.40 13.88
N GLY A 197 -10.00 -4.53 14.00
CA GLY A 197 -8.86 -4.90 13.15
C GLY A 197 -9.26 -5.87 12.05
N TYR A 198 -8.55 -5.84 10.92
CA TYR A 198 -8.64 -6.81 9.83
C TYR A 198 -7.27 -7.44 9.58
N PHE A 199 -7.02 -8.57 10.21
CA PHE A 199 -5.81 -9.37 10.08
C PHE A 199 -6.09 -10.67 9.32
N THR A 200 -5.75 -10.73 8.04
CA THR A 200 -5.77 -11.99 7.29
C THR A 200 -4.96 -11.89 6.00
N CYS A 201 -4.41 -13.02 5.58
CA CYS A 201 -3.77 -13.21 4.28
C CYS A 201 -4.47 -14.28 3.44
N ASP A 202 -5.51 -14.93 3.98
CA ASP A 202 -6.33 -15.86 3.23
C ASP A 202 -7.20 -15.08 2.22
N GLY A 203 -7.75 -15.73 1.21
CA GLY A 203 -8.60 -15.14 0.18
C GLY A 203 -7.89 -14.43 -0.96
N THR A 204 -8.68 -13.95 -1.92
CA THR A 204 -8.20 -13.24 -3.10
C THR A 204 -7.84 -11.78 -2.76
N VAL A 205 -7.11 -11.12 -3.65
CA VAL A 205 -6.84 -9.67 -3.54
C VAL A 205 -8.13 -8.86 -3.39
N GLY A 206 -9.20 -9.29 -4.07
CA GLY A 206 -10.52 -8.68 -3.94
C GLY A 206 -11.09 -8.83 -2.53
N ASP A 207 -11.09 -10.06 -2.00
CA ASP A 207 -11.60 -10.34 -0.65
C ASP A 207 -10.86 -9.54 0.42
N LEU A 208 -9.52 -9.46 0.32
CA LEU A 208 -8.68 -8.69 1.25
C LEU A 208 -8.95 -7.19 1.19
N THR A 209 -9.12 -6.65 -0.02
CA THR A 209 -9.44 -5.23 -0.22
C THR A 209 -10.85 -4.92 0.29
N ASP A 210 -11.82 -5.78 -0.01
CA ASP A 210 -13.20 -5.61 0.44
C ASP A 210 -13.35 -5.77 1.94
N GLY A 211 -12.64 -6.71 2.56
CA GLY A 211 -12.64 -6.90 4.00
C GLY A 211 -12.14 -5.67 4.76
N ASN A 212 -11.06 -5.04 4.29
CA ASN A 212 -10.59 -3.75 4.79
C ASN A 212 -11.64 -2.65 4.61
N ARG A 213 -12.16 -2.51 3.38
CA ARG A 213 -13.17 -1.51 3.03
C ARG A 213 -14.41 -1.58 3.90
N VAL A 214 -14.96 -2.79 4.09
CA VAL A 214 -16.13 -3.02 4.94
C VAL A 214 -15.81 -2.72 6.40
N SER A 215 -14.66 -3.17 6.90
CA SER A 215 -14.25 -2.92 8.29
C SER A 215 -14.12 -1.43 8.57
N ARG A 216 -13.44 -0.70 7.68
CA ARG A 216 -13.22 0.74 7.80
C ARG A 216 -14.53 1.51 7.69
N ARG A 217 -15.38 1.19 6.71
CA ARG A 217 -16.68 1.84 6.53
C ARG A 217 -17.58 1.72 7.75
N GLU A 218 -17.81 0.50 8.22
CA GLU A 218 -18.73 0.29 9.34
C GLU A 218 -18.16 0.80 10.67
N ALA A 219 -16.83 0.75 10.86
CA ALA A 219 -16.18 1.39 11.99
C ALA A 219 -16.37 2.91 11.97
N LEU A 220 -16.13 3.57 10.83
CA LEU A 220 -16.29 5.01 10.68
C LEU A 220 -17.74 5.47 10.95
N LEU A 221 -18.73 4.76 10.38
CA LEU A 221 -20.15 5.03 10.60
C LEU A 221 -20.57 4.84 12.07
N ALA A 222 -19.87 3.98 12.81
CA ALA A 222 -20.06 3.77 14.25
C ALA A 222 -19.23 4.74 15.12
N GLY A 223 -18.44 5.64 14.54
CA GLY A 223 -17.52 6.52 15.28
C GLY A 223 -16.35 5.79 15.93
N LYS A 224 -15.93 4.64 15.37
CA LYS A 224 -14.91 3.73 15.89
C LYS A 224 -13.68 3.66 14.97
N LEU A 225 -12.55 3.19 15.52
CA LEU A 225 -11.26 3.09 14.83
C LEU A 225 -11.15 1.83 13.95
N CYS A 226 -10.26 1.87 12.96
CA CYS A 226 -9.96 0.71 12.12
C CYS A 226 -8.45 0.45 12.01
N LEU A 227 -8.05 -0.81 12.20
CA LEU A 227 -6.72 -1.32 11.87
C LEU A 227 -6.83 -2.20 10.62
N ALA A 228 -6.38 -1.68 9.48
CA ALA A 228 -6.42 -2.38 8.20
C ALA A 228 -5.23 -3.35 8.05
N GLY A 229 -5.44 -4.50 7.42
CA GLY A 229 -4.39 -5.48 7.15
C GLY A 229 -3.92 -5.44 5.71
N VAL A 230 -2.62 -5.61 5.49
CA VAL A 230 -2.05 -5.74 4.14
C VAL A 230 -1.07 -6.89 4.07
N CYS A 231 -1.18 -7.74 3.06
CA CYS A 231 -0.37 -8.95 2.93
C CYS A 231 0.43 -8.92 1.62
N PRO A 232 1.77 -8.98 1.65
CA PRO A 232 2.60 -8.96 0.44
C PRO A 232 2.41 -10.22 -0.41
N SER A 233 2.23 -11.35 0.25
CA SER A 233 2.13 -12.67 -0.36
C SER A 233 1.62 -13.65 0.67
N TYR A 234 1.02 -14.75 0.23
CA TYR A 234 0.57 -15.79 1.13
C TYR A 234 0.76 -17.17 0.51
N ASN A 235 1.67 -17.93 1.12
CA ASN A 235 1.86 -19.32 0.81
C ASN A 235 1.80 -20.12 2.12
N SER A 236 0.57 -20.41 2.55
CA SER A 236 0.17 -21.46 3.53
C SER A 236 -0.43 -22.67 2.76
N PRO A 237 -0.67 -23.87 3.34
CA PRO A 237 -1.37 -24.97 2.64
C PRO A 237 -2.66 -24.54 1.93
N ASN A 238 -3.24 -23.42 2.35
CA ASN A 238 -4.28 -22.63 1.70
C ASN A 238 -3.68 -21.59 0.71
N ARG A 239 -3.36 -21.99 -0.52
CA ARG A 239 -2.50 -21.20 -1.41
C ARG A 239 -3.24 -20.14 -2.25
N ARG A 240 -2.76 -18.90 -2.21
CA ARG A 240 -3.25 -17.79 -3.05
C ARG A 240 -2.20 -17.32 -4.05
N ASP A 241 -2.66 -16.58 -5.06
CA ASP A 241 -1.77 -15.87 -5.99
C ASP A 241 -2.22 -14.41 -6.08
N PHE A 242 -1.42 -13.53 -5.50
CA PHE A 242 -1.68 -12.09 -5.51
C PHE A 242 -1.19 -11.41 -6.79
N ARG A 243 -0.78 -12.18 -7.81
CA ARG A 243 -0.27 -11.66 -9.08
C ARG A 243 0.96 -10.75 -8.86
N GLY A 244 1.83 -11.18 -7.95
CA GLY A 244 3.01 -10.43 -7.55
C GLY A 244 2.71 -9.07 -6.91
N MET A 245 3.50 -8.06 -7.29
CA MET A 245 3.35 -6.71 -6.75
C MET A 245 2.03 -6.04 -7.14
N ALA A 246 1.34 -6.51 -8.19
CA ALA A 246 0.09 -5.90 -8.65
C ALA A 246 -1.03 -6.05 -7.61
N GLY A 247 -1.18 -7.22 -7.00
CA GLY A 247 -2.14 -7.43 -5.93
C GLY A 247 -1.76 -6.66 -4.66
N TYR A 248 -0.47 -6.64 -4.31
CA TYR A 248 0.00 -5.89 -3.15
C TYR A 248 -0.24 -4.38 -3.29
N GLU A 249 0.03 -3.82 -4.48
CA GLU A 249 -0.33 -2.44 -4.82
C GLU A 249 -1.84 -2.21 -4.74
N ALA A 250 -2.66 -3.13 -5.25
CA ALA A 250 -4.12 -3.00 -5.19
C ALA A 250 -4.62 -2.91 -3.75
N MET A 251 -4.11 -3.76 -2.84
CA MET A 251 -4.46 -3.71 -1.42
C MET A 251 -4.03 -2.39 -0.78
N TRP A 252 -2.78 -1.94 -1.02
CA TRP A 252 -2.29 -0.66 -0.51
C TRP A 252 -3.11 0.52 -1.02
N ARG A 253 -3.47 0.54 -2.31
CA ARG A 253 -4.32 1.58 -2.88
C ARG A 253 -5.71 1.58 -2.27
N GLY A 254 -6.29 0.41 -2.01
CA GLY A 254 -7.54 0.28 -1.27
C GLY A 254 -7.46 0.88 0.13
N ILE A 255 -6.39 0.58 0.87
CA ILE A 255 -6.12 1.15 2.20
C ILE A 255 -5.95 2.68 2.13
N ILE A 256 -5.15 3.18 1.20
CA ILE A 256 -4.93 4.63 1.00
C ILE A 256 -6.22 5.36 0.62
N ALA A 257 -7.09 4.66 -0.10
CA ALA A 257 -8.41 5.14 -0.46
C ALA A 257 -9.33 5.22 0.78
N ASP A 258 -9.43 4.11 1.52
CA ASP A 258 -10.33 3.96 2.68
C ASP A 258 -9.86 4.73 3.92
N ASP A 259 -8.58 5.12 3.96
CA ASP A 259 -7.95 5.99 4.96
C ASP A 259 -8.21 5.54 6.42
N PRO A 260 -7.88 4.28 6.78
CA PRO A 260 -7.95 3.81 8.16
C PRO A 260 -6.92 4.55 9.01
N GLU A 261 -7.12 4.58 10.33
CA GLU A 261 -6.17 5.21 11.25
C GLU A 261 -4.84 4.44 11.34
N PHE A 262 -4.90 3.12 11.15
CA PHE A 262 -3.75 2.24 11.29
C PHE A 262 -3.69 1.20 10.17
N VAL A 263 -2.48 0.80 9.82
CA VAL A 263 -2.20 -0.35 8.95
C VAL A 263 -1.31 -1.34 9.68
N GLU A 264 -1.62 -2.62 9.57
CA GLU A 264 -0.77 -3.74 9.99
C GLU A 264 -0.37 -4.56 8.77
N ILE A 265 0.93 -4.65 8.52
CA ILE A 265 1.50 -5.50 7.48
C ILE A 265 1.65 -6.92 8.01
N ILE A 266 1.14 -7.88 7.26
CA ILE A 266 1.06 -9.29 7.62
C ILE A 266 2.01 -10.03 6.67
N THR A 267 3.29 -10.22 7.00
CA THR A 267 3.95 -10.00 8.31
C THR A 267 5.37 -9.46 8.15
N TRP A 268 6.03 -9.11 9.25
CA TRP A 268 7.48 -8.85 9.25
C TRP A 268 8.29 -10.13 9.00
N ASN A 269 8.01 -11.19 9.77
CA ASN A 269 8.88 -12.38 9.84
C ASN A 269 8.13 -13.73 9.97
N ASP A 270 6.88 -13.85 9.52
CA ASP A 270 6.23 -15.17 9.41
C ASP A 270 6.70 -15.92 8.15
N TYR A 271 7.72 -16.74 8.37
CA TYR A 271 8.36 -17.54 7.34
C TYR A 271 7.58 -18.80 6.95
N GLN A 272 6.69 -19.28 7.82
CA GLN A 272 5.94 -20.52 7.58
C GLN A 272 4.82 -20.31 6.58
N GLU A 273 4.26 -19.10 6.54
CA GLU A 273 3.20 -18.71 5.60
C GLU A 273 3.71 -17.89 4.39
N ASP A 274 5.04 -17.70 4.29
CA ASP A 274 5.70 -16.88 3.27
C ASP A 274 5.08 -15.48 3.11
N SER A 275 4.61 -14.90 4.22
CA SER A 275 4.02 -13.56 4.28
C SER A 275 5.01 -12.49 4.73
N ASN A 276 6.23 -12.91 5.10
CA ASN A 276 7.26 -12.04 5.66
C ASN A 276 7.81 -10.98 4.68
N LEU A 277 8.04 -9.77 5.18
CA LEU A 277 8.83 -8.72 4.51
C LEU A 277 10.34 -8.87 4.73
N MET A 278 10.75 -9.38 5.89
CA MET A 278 12.16 -9.48 6.27
C MET A 278 12.89 -10.48 5.36
N PRO A 279 14.03 -10.12 4.75
CA PRO A 279 14.79 -11.02 3.89
C PRO A 279 15.67 -12.02 4.66
N PHE A 280 16.00 -11.73 5.93
CA PHE A 280 16.79 -12.61 6.79
C PHE A 280 15.97 -13.81 7.27
N ARG A 281 16.64 -14.88 7.71
CA ARG A 281 15.97 -16.11 8.17
C ARG A 281 16.24 -16.41 9.65
N TRP A 282 15.21 -16.98 10.26
CA TRP A 282 15.20 -17.57 11.59
C TRP A 282 15.75 -19.01 11.57
N ASN A 283 16.49 -19.40 12.61
CA ASN A 283 16.86 -20.81 12.85
C ASN A 283 15.74 -21.56 13.59
N HIS A 284 15.07 -22.47 12.87
CA HIS A 284 14.16 -23.42 13.50
C HIS A 284 14.96 -24.54 14.18
N SER A 285 14.96 -24.56 15.51
CA SER A 285 15.59 -25.63 16.32
C SER A 285 14.80 -26.96 16.34
N ALA A 286 13.83 -27.16 15.43
CA ALA A 286 13.08 -28.41 15.33
C ALA A 286 13.66 -29.27 14.20
N PRO A 287 14.16 -30.50 14.49
CA PRO A 287 14.79 -31.37 13.50
C PRO A 287 13.88 -31.83 12.35
N GLU A 288 12.57 -31.71 12.51
CA GLU A 288 11.57 -32.38 11.67
C GLU A 288 11.24 -31.62 10.36
N THR A 289 11.64 -30.35 10.24
CA THR A 289 11.35 -29.48 9.08
C THR A 289 12.58 -28.79 8.49
N GLY A 290 13.80 -29.28 8.78
CA GLY A 290 15.11 -28.66 8.46
C GLY A 290 15.42 -28.27 7.00
N LEU A 291 14.46 -28.36 6.08
CA LEU A 291 14.54 -28.07 4.65
C LEU A 291 14.42 -26.56 4.31
N ASP A 292 13.99 -25.72 5.25
CA ASP A 292 13.73 -24.29 4.98
C ASP A 292 14.98 -23.40 4.90
N ARG A 293 16.08 -23.82 5.54
CA ARG A 293 17.38 -23.12 5.54
C ARG A 293 18.07 -23.15 4.18
N GLU A 294 17.88 -24.22 3.43
CA GLU A 294 18.59 -24.48 2.18
C GLU A 294 18.03 -23.70 0.97
N HIS A 295 16.79 -23.21 1.06
CA HIS A 295 15.98 -22.97 -0.14
C HIS A 295 15.12 -21.69 -0.14
N PHE A 296 15.23 -20.83 0.87
CA PHE A 296 14.52 -19.55 0.86
C PHE A 296 15.33 -18.48 0.15
N ASN A 297 14.68 -17.64 -0.64
CA ASN A 297 15.38 -16.59 -1.37
C ASN A 297 14.47 -15.39 -1.66
N ARG A 298 13.80 -14.84 -0.66
CA ARG A 298 13.11 -13.55 -0.81
C ARG A 298 14.11 -12.42 -0.61
N ASP A 299 14.14 -11.49 -1.55
CA ASP A 299 14.92 -10.27 -1.43
C ASP A 299 14.04 -9.13 -0.89
N GLU A 300 14.58 -7.92 -0.77
CA GLU A 300 13.86 -6.78 -0.20
C GLU A 300 12.83 -6.14 -1.17
N SER A 301 12.42 -6.82 -2.24
CA SER A 301 11.49 -6.26 -3.24
C SER A 301 10.15 -5.81 -2.63
N PHE A 302 9.50 -6.65 -1.82
CA PHE A 302 8.24 -6.28 -1.17
C PHE A 302 8.44 -5.19 -0.10
N LEU A 303 9.63 -5.15 0.53
CA LEU A 303 9.98 -4.12 1.49
C LEU A 303 10.21 -2.75 0.82
N ASP A 304 10.83 -2.72 -0.37
CA ASP A 304 10.99 -1.51 -1.18
C ASP A 304 9.63 -0.97 -1.64
N VAL A 305 8.73 -1.85 -2.10
CA VAL A 305 7.34 -1.48 -2.44
C VAL A 305 6.56 -0.99 -1.22
N THR A 306 6.76 -1.61 -0.05
CA THR A 306 6.20 -1.13 1.23
C THR A 306 6.66 0.29 1.51
N GLY A 307 7.94 0.61 1.31
CA GLY A 307 8.48 1.95 1.46
C GLY A 307 7.77 3.00 0.60
N TYR A 308 7.35 2.64 -0.61
CA TYR A 308 6.56 3.55 -1.45
C TYR A 308 5.16 3.78 -0.86
N PHE A 309 4.42 2.71 -0.57
CA PHE A 309 3.01 2.82 -0.20
C PHE A 309 2.79 3.24 1.26
N ALA A 310 3.68 2.88 2.19
CA ALA A 310 3.64 3.39 3.56
C ALA A 310 3.82 4.92 3.58
N ASN A 311 4.76 5.45 2.79
CA ASN A 311 4.93 6.90 2.64
C ASN A 311 3.73 7.55 1.95
N TYR A 312 3.16 6.90 0.92
CA TYR A 312 1.96 7.40 0.26
C TYR A 312 0.77 7.47 1.25
N TYR A 313 0.53 6.41 1.99
CA TYR A 313 -0.53 6.34 2.99
C TYR A 313 -0.41 7.44 4.04
N LYS A 314 0.78 7.61 4.64
CA LYS A 314 0.98 8.61 5.69
C LYS A 314 0.85 10.05 5.21
N THR A 315 1.21 10.32 3.96
CA THR A 315 1.25 11.70 3.45
C THR A 315 0.07 12.07 2.56
N GLY A 316 -0.73 11.08 2.13
CA GLY A 316 -1.77 11.26 1.11
C GLY A 316 -1.22 11.60 -0.28
N VAL A 317 0.10 11.64 -0.46
CA VAL A 317 0.78 12.03 -1.71
C VAL A 317 1.71 10.92 -2.17
N ALA A 318 1.51 10.47 -3.41
CA ALA A 318 2.37 9.45 -4.02
C ALA A 318 3.84 9.94 -4.06
N PRO A 319 4.80 9.16 -3.52
CA PRO A 319 6.22 9.47 -3.66
C PRO A 319 6.66 9.60 -5.12
N GLU A 320 7.67 10.42 -5.38
CA GLU A 320 8.28 10.47 -6.71
C GLU A 320 9.09 9.20 -6.98
N ILE A 321 8.90 8.60 -8.15
CA ILE A 321 9.74 7.51 -8.63
C ILE A 321 11.01 8.11 -9.24
N GLY A 322 12.03 8.32 -8.40
CA GLY A 322 13.31 8.97 -8.78
C GLY A 322 14.41 8.04 -9.29
N GLN A 323 14.11 6.74 -9.43
CA GLN A 323 15.04 5.72 -9.91
C GLN A 323 14.22 4.55 -10.48
N ASP A 324 14.56 4.09 -11.69
CA ASP A 324 13.82 2.99 -12.31
C ASP A 324 13.99 1.70 -11.49
N ARG A 325 12.90 0.95 -11.35
CA ARG A 325 12.87 -0.38 -10.72
C ARG A 325 12.18 -1.39 -11.61
N LEU A 326 12.64 -2.63 -11.51
CA LEU A 326 11.93 -3.79 -12.02
C LEU A 326 11.78 -4.80 -10.88
N TYR A 327 10.57 -5.26 -10.65
CA TYR A 327 10.27 -6.35 -9.72
C TYR A 327 9.61 -7.47 -10.50
N VAL A 328 10.26 -8.62 -10.51
CA VAL A 328 9.72 -9.82 -11.14
C VAL A 328 9.33 -10.77 -10.04
N THR A 329 8.12 -11.31 -10.12
CA THR A 329 7.72 -12.42 -9.28
C THR A 329 7.20 -13.58 -10.12
N SER A 330 7.60 -14.78 -9.74
CA SER A 330 7.12 -15.98 -10.41
C SER A 330 7.33 -17.21 -9.56
N ARG A 331 6.53 -18.22 -9.85
CA ARG A 331 6.86 -19.59 -9.47
C ARG A 331 7.96 -20.09 -10.39
N ASN A 332 8.68 -21.12 -9.96
CA ASN A 332 9.68 -21.77 -10.80
C ASN A 332 9.14 -23.04 -11.47
N ARG A 333 7.86 -23.41 -11.25
CA ARG A 333 7.24 -24.60 -11.86
C ARG A 333 5.72 -24.46 -12.00
N PRO A 334 5.10 -25.11 -13.00
CA PRO A 334 3.66 -25.01 -13.24
C PRO A 334 2.86 -25.65 -12.11
N ARG A 335 1.62 -25.18 -11.94
CA ARG A 335 0.74 -25.63 -10.84
C ARG A 335 0.39 -27.12 -10.95
N SER A 336 0.41 -27.65 -12.17
CA SER A 336 0.17 -29.06 -12.47
C SER A 336 1.33 -29.98 -12.08
N LEU A 337 2.53 -29.43 -11.84
CA LEU A 337 3.69 -30.23 -11.42
C LEU A 337 3.65 -30.45 -9.90
N THR A 338 2.80 -31.37 -9.45
CA THR A 338 2.55 -31.68 -8.03
C THR A 338 3.52 -32.70 -7.42
N ARG A 339 4.36 -33.33 -8.25
CA ARG A 339 5.34 -34.34 -7.82
C ARG A 339 6.44 -33.69 -6.98
N VAL A 340 6.75 -34.28 -5.82
CA VAL A 340 7.76 -33.79 -4.86
C VAL A 340 8.65 -34.90 -4.33
N TRP A 341 9.94 -34.65 -4.17
CA TRP A 341 10.94 -35.54 -3.58
C TRP A 341 10.95 -35.37 -2.07
N ILE A 342 10.74 -36.44 -1.30
CA ILE A 342 10.74 -36.43 0.17
C ILE A 342 12.09 -37.00 0.64
N PRO A 343 13.06 -36.16 1.08
CA PRO A 343 14.40 -36.65 1.42
C PRO A 343 14.40 -37.64 2.58
N SER A 344 13.59 -37.35 3.61
CA SER A 344 13.47 -38.17 4.83
C SER A 344 13.00 -39.60 4.53
N GLN A 345 12.23 -39.79 3.47
CA GLN A 345 11.72 -41.09 3.02
C GLN A 345 12.48 -41.63 1.81
N SER A 346 13.41 -40.84 1.24
CA SER A 346 14.06 -41.13 -0.03
C SER A 346 13.08 -41.59 -1.13
N ALA A 347 11.91 -40.95 -1.18
CA ALA A 347 10.80 -41.36 -2.03
C ALA A 347 10.17 -40.16 -2.74
N TRP A 348 9.45 -40.41 -3.83
CA TRP A 348 8.59 -39.42 -4.46
C TRP A 348 7.22 -39.43 -3.79
N GLY A 349 6.71 -38.25 -3.45
CA GLY A 349 5.34 -38.01 -3.00
C GLY A 349 4.56 -37.16 -4.00
N ASP A 350 3.28 -36.94 -3.66
CA ASP A 350 2.36 -36.07 -4.38
C ASP A 350 1.85 -34.99 -3.42
N GLN A 351 1.80 -33.76 -3.90
CA GLN A 351 1.52 -32.58 -3.08
C GLN A 351 0.09 -32.04 -3.25
N ARG A 352 -0.85 -32.84 -3.75
CA ARG A 352 -2.25 -32.41 -3.93
C ARG A 352 -3.06 -32.23 -2.63
N PHE A 353 -2.45 -32.48 -1.46
CA PHE A 353 -3.04 -32.29 -0.13
C PHE A 353 -4.45 -32.88 0.04
N ASP A 354 -4.58 -34.18 -0.18
CA ASP A 354 -5.86 -34.88 -0.15
C ASP A 354 -6.40 -35.20 1.26
N GLY A 355 -5.82 -34.62 2.32
CA GLY A 355 -6.12 -34.96 3.71
C GLY A 355 -6.84 -33.91 4.56
N SER A 356 -6.91 -32.64 4.13
CA SER A 356 -7.50 -31.53 4.91
C SER A 356 -8.30 -30.58 4.02
N PRO A 357 -9.53 -30.18 4.38
CA PRO A 357 -10.28 -29.17 3.65
C PRO A 357 -9.63 -27.77 3.68
N LEU A 358 -8.60 -27.55 4.49
CA LEU A 358 -7.83 -26.29 4.53
C LEU A 358 -6.63 -26.28 3.57
N ASP A 359 -6.27 -27.44 3.02
CA ASP A 359 -5.14 -27.53 2.10
C ASP A 359 -5.64 -27.47 0.66
N GLN A 360 -5.59 -26.29 0.05
CA GLN A 360 -6.18 -26.05 -1.26
C GLN A 360 -5.24 -25.25 -2.16
N LEU A 361 -5.00 -25.78 -3.36
CA LEU A 361 -4.48 -25.00 -4.48
C LEU A 361 -5.67 -24.27 -5.12
N HIS A 362 -5.77 -22.97 -4.88
CA HIS A 362 -6.91 -22.20 -5.36
C HIS A 362 -6.87 -21.90 -6.85
N THR A 363 -8.04 -21.59 -7.40
CA THR A 363 -8.23 -21.38 -8.85
C THR A 363 -7.58 -20.09 -9.37
N ASP A 364 -7.35 -19.11 -8.49
CA ASP A 364 -6.61 -17.87 -8.76
C ASP A 364 -5.12 -18.10 -8.97
N VAL A 365 -4.58 -19.26 -8.56
CA VAL A 365 -3.16 -19.60 -8.77
C VAL A 365 -2.85 -19.80 -10.25
N GLY A 366 -2.16 -18.81 -10.82
CA GLY A 366 -1.84 -18.68 -12.23
C GLY A 366 -0.43 -19.13 -12.59
N ASP A 367 -0.28 -19.76 -13.76
CA ASP A 367 0.99 -20.16 -14.36
C ASP A 367 1.60 -18.97 -15.12
N ASN A 368 1.90 -17.88 -14.41
CA ASN A 368 2.36 -16.62 -14.99
C ASN A 368 3.66 -16.10 -14.38
N LEU A 369 4.32 -15.25 -15.16
CA LEU A 369 5.38 -14.35 -14.77
C LEU A 369 4.77 -12.96 -14.56
N TYR A 370 4.92 -12.42 -13.36
CA TYR A 370 4.43 -11.09 -13.00
C TYR A 370 5.60 -10.11 -12.99
N VAL A 371 5.51 -9.06 -13.79
CA VAL A 371 6.57 -8.04 -13.88
C VAL A 371 5.97 -6.68 -13.57
N SER A 372 6.53 -6.01 -12.58
CA SER A 372 6.14 -4.66 -12.17
C SER A 372 7.29 -3.70 -12.38
N ALA A 373 7.04 -2.59 -13.08
CA ALA A 373 8.02 -1.58 -13.40
C ALA A 373 7.62 -0.26 -12.72
N PHE A 374 8.55 0.31 -11.96
CA PHE A 374 8.42 1.67 -11.42
C PHE A 374 9.38 2.54 -12.22
N LEU A 375 8.85 3.39 -13.07
CA LEU A 375 9.61 4.10 -14.09
C LEU A 375 9.60 5.61 -13.86
N THR A 376 10.77 6.22 -13.94
CA THR A 376 10.97 7.68 -13.90
C THR A 376 10.33 8.40 -15.10
N SER A 377 10.23 7.71 -16.23
CA SER A 377 9.68 8.20 -17.50
C SER A 377 9.38 7.03 -18.45
N PRO A 378 8.59 7.24 -19.52
CA PRO A 378 8.22 6.17 -20.43
C PRO A 378 9.40 5.34 -20.94
N ALA A 379 9.21 4.02 -21.04
CA ALA A 379 10.23 3.07 -21.47
C ALA A 379 9.58 1.83 -22.09
N ARG A 380 10.35 1.09 -22.89
CA ARG A 380 9.93 -0.14 -23.56
C ARG A 380 10.48 -1.35 -22.81
N LEU A 381 9.60 -2.19 -22.30
CA LEU A 381 9.95 -3.44 -21.61
C LEU A 381 9.74 -4.63 -22.55
N GLU A 382 10.78 -5.40 -22.79
CA GLU A 382 10.74 -6.70 -23.47
C GLU A 382 10.86 -7.81 -22.42
N VAL A 383 9.93 -8.76 -22.46
CA VAL A 383 9.92 -9.93 -21.58
C VAL A 383 9.91 -11.18 -22.45
N LYS A 384 10.82 -12.11 -22.15
CA LYS A 384 10.92 -13.40 -22.83
C LYS A 384 10.90 -14.53 -21.83
N THR A 385 10.15 -15.59 -22.15
CA THR A 385 10.05 -16.83 -21.38
C THR A 385 9.82 -17.99 -22.34
N GLY A 386 10.71 -18.97 -22.33
CA GLY A 386 10.71 -20.06 -23.32
C GLY A 386 10.72 -19.52 -24.76
N LYS A 387 9.68 -19.87 -25.53
CA LYS A 387 9.48 -19.41 -26.92
C LYS A 387 8.67 -18.12 -27.01
N THR A 388 8.05 -17.69 -25.92
CA THR A 388 7.24 -16.48 -25.87
C THR A 388 8.11 -15.25 -25.62
N ALA A 389 7.97 -14.23 -26.46
CA ALA A 389 8.56 -12.91 -26.25
C ALA A 389 7.51 -11.84 -26.55
N ARG A 390 7.38 -10.84 -25.66
CA ARG A 390 6.50 -9.68 -25.88
C ARG A 390 7.19 -8.39 -25.47
N ALA A 391 6.83 -7.31 -26.14
CA ALA A 391 7.27 -5.96 -25.83
C ALA A 391 6.08 -5.09 -25.40
N PHE A 392 6.30 -4.22 -24.42
CA PHE A 392 5.30 -3.34 -23.84
C PHE A 392 5.87 -1.92 -23.80
N GLU A 393 5.11 -0.95 -24.34
CA GLU A 393 5.39 0.48 -24.13
C GLU A 393 4.75 0.90 -22.81
N LEU A 394 5.58 1.23 -21.82
CA LEU A 394 5.13 1.56 -20.47
C LEU A 394 5.27 3.06 -20.22
N PRO A 395 4.28 3.73 -19.61
CA PRO A 395 4.40 5.11 -19.19
C PRO A 395 5.40 5.26 -18.01
N GLY A 396 5.76 6.50 -17.68
CA GLY A 396 6.35 6.78 -16.37
C GLY A 396 5.32 6.54 -15.27
N GLY A 397 5.76 6.13 -14.08
CA GLY A 397 4.88 5.68 -13.00
C GLY A 397 5.01 4.18 -12.75
N ILE A 398 3.97 3.58 -12.16
CA ILE A 398 3.92 2.15 -11.90
C ILE A 398 3.15 1.46 -13.04
N SER A 399 3.65 0.33 -13.51
CA SER A 399 2.99 -0.50 -14.52
C SER A 399 3.21 -1.98 -14.22
N HIS A 400 2.22 -2.81 -14.51
CA HIS A 400 2.29 -4.25 -14.38
C HIS A 400 2.04 -4.92 -15.72
N VAL A 401 2.84 -5.94 -16.03
CA VAL A 401 2.64 -6.82 -17.19
C VAL A 401 2.72 -8.27 -16.75
N GLU A 402 1.97 -9.12 -17.43
CA GLU A 402 1.84 -10.54 -17.11
C GLU A 402 1.97 -11.36 -18.38
N LEU A 403 2.71 -12.46 -18.29
CA LEU A 403 2.86 -13.42 -19.38
C LEU A 403 2.77 -14.84 -18.85
N PRO A 404 2.18 -15.79 -19.60
CA PRO A 404 2.31 -17.20 -19.30
C PRO A 404 3.78 -17.57 -19.24
N PHE A 405 4.19 -18.23 -18.17
CA PHE A 405 5.58 -18.61 -17.99
C PHE A 405 5.85 -19.96 -18.66
N GLU A 406 6.94 -20.05 -19.43
CA GLU A 406 7.35 -21.27 -20.12
C GLU A 406 8.69 -21.78 -19.55
N PRO A 407 8.94 -23.11 -19.61
CA PRO A 407 10.20 -23.68 -19.18
C PRO A 407 11.42 -23.00 -19.81
N GLY A 408 12.46 -22.78 -19.00
CA GLY A 408 13.64 -22.02 -19.37
C GLY A 408 13.86 -20.82 -18.45
N VAL A 409 14.84 -19.98 -18.80
CA VAL A 409 15.22 -18.81 -18.01
C VAL A 409 14.45 -17.59 -18.51
N PRO A 410 13.61 -16.95 -17.68
CA PRO A 410 12.98 -15.69 -18.09
C PRO A 410 14.01 -14.58 -18.25
N GLU A 411 13.84 -13.76 -19.28
CA GLU A 411 14.71 -12.65 -19.65
C GLU A 411 13.90 -11.35 -19.68
N PHE A 412 14.52 -10.25 -19.22
CA PHE A 412 13.90 -8.93 -19.12
C PHE A 412 14.84 -7.87 -19.67
N ARG A 413 14.38 -7.12 -20.66
CA ARG A 413 15.13 -5.99 -21.21
C ARG A 413 14.30 -4.74 -21.19
N LEU A 414 14.73 -3.75 -20.41
CA LEU A 414 14.12 -2.42 -20.38
C LEU A 414 14.99 -1.47 -21.19
N THR A 415 14.39 -0.78 -22.15
CA THR A 415 15.07 0.23 -22.98
C THR A 415 14.36 1.58 -22.92
N ARG A 416 15.12 2.66 -22.94
CA ARG A 416 14.62 4.03 -23.02
C ARG A 416 15.30 4.75 -24.16
N ARG A 417 14.50 5.15 -25.17
CA ARG A 417 14.99 5.84 -26.38
C ARG A 417 16.18 5.11 -27.04
N GLY A 418 16.14 3.77 -27.07
CA GLY A 418 17.19 2.92 -27.63
C GLY A 418 18.33 2.55 -26.67
N THR A 419 18.44 3.18 -25.49
CA THR A 419 19.45 2.85 -24.48
C THR A 419 18.93 1.76 -23.53
N THR A 420 19.72 0.71 -23.31
CA THR A 420 19.41 -0.32 -22.31
C THR A 420 19.50 0.24 -20.89
N VAL A 421 18.44 0.08 -20.10
CA VAL A 421 18.38 0.38 -18.66
C VAL A 421 18.58 -0.90 -17.84
N PHE A 422 17.87 -1.96 -18.22
CA PHE A 422 18.01 -3.31 -17.65
C PHE A 422 18.20 -4.31 -18.78
N ASP A 423 19.07 -5.29 -18.57
CA ASP A 423 19.19 -6.51 -19.36
C ASP A 423 19.54 -7.64 -18.39
N LEU A 424 18.51 -8.35 -17.94
CA LEU A 424 18.57 -9.23 -16.78
C LEU A 424 17.91 -10.57 -17.10
N VAL A 425 18.35 -11.61 -16.41
CA VAL A 425 17.67 -12.89 -16.30
C VAL A 425 17.09 -13.06 -14.90
N ASN A 426 16.00 -13.82 -14.79
CA ASN A 426 15.43 -14.17 -13.50
C ASN A 426 16.44 -14.95 -12.64
N ARG A 427 16.30 -14.94 -11.32
CA ARG A 427 17.20 -15.71 -10.43
C ARG A 427 16.98 -17.22 -10.46
N ARG A 428 15.88 -17.68 -11.06
CA ARG A 428 15.53 -19.10 -11.17
C ARG A 428 14.99 -19.42 -12.55
N SER A 429 15.34 -20.63 -13.02
CA SER A 429 14.73 -21.23 -14.18
C SER A 429 13.31 -21.68 -13.89
N ILE A 430 12.44 -21.61 -14.89
CA ILE A 430 11.15 -22.30 -14.87
C ILE A 430 11.39 -23.73 -15.35
N VAL A 431 10.90 -24.70 -14.58
CA VAL A 431 11.09 -26.13 -14.85
C VAL A 431 9.77 -26.79 -15.22
N SER A 432 9.82 -27.73 -16.15
CA SER A 432 8.69 -28.59 -16.55
C SER A 432 8.71 -29.98 -15.90
N GLU A 433 9.83 -30.37 -15.31
CA GLU A 433 10.04 -31.70 -14.74
C GLU A 433 10.55 -31.61 -13.30
N ALA A 434 10.04 -32.51 -12.46
CA ALA A 434 10.42 -32.61 -11.07
C ALA A 434 11.72 -33.42 -10.93
N THR A 435 12.73 -32.82 -10.31
CA THR A 435 14.02 -33.45 -9.96
C THR A 435 14.21 -33.47 -8.44
N LYS A 436 15.17 -34.24 -7.94
CA LYS A 436 15.49 -34.28 -6.50
C LYS A 436 16.09 -32.96 -5.98
N THR A 437 16.40 -32.00 -6.84
CA THR A 437 17.03 -30.71 -6.50
C THR A 437 16.07 -29.53 -6.67
N ASN A 438 15.13 -29.64 -7.62
CA ASN A 438 14.14 -28.60 -7.92
C ASN A 438 12.73 -28.89 -7.35
N ALA A 439 12.49 -30.13 -6.86
CA ALA A 439 11.20 -30.64 -6.40
C ALA A 439 11.22 -31.20 -4.95
N VAL A 440 12.05 -30.72 -4.01
CA VAL A 440 12.15 -31.24 -2.61
C VAL A 440 11.01 -30.84 -1.62
N GLN A 441 10.37 -31.79 -0.92
CA GLN A 441 9.40 -31.53 0.17
C GLN A 441 9.99 -30.49 1.15
N GLY A 442 9.20 -29.54 1.62
CA GLY A 442 9.71 -28.38 2.36
C GLY A 442 10.15 -27.20 1.48
N GLN A 443 10.87 -27.42 0.35
CA GLN A 443 10.88 -26.40 -0.73
C GLN A 443 9.48 -26.20 -1.28
N HIS A 444 8.74 -27.32 -1.37
CA HIS A 444 7.52 -27.39 -2.14
C HIS A 444 6.27 -27.32 -1.34
N LEU A 445 6.28 -27.59 -0.02
CA LEU A 445 5.05 -27.64 0.77
C LEU A 445 4.20 -26.38 0.55
N ILE A 446 4.76 -25.27 0.07
CA ILE A 446 3.96 -24.09 -0.27
C ILE A 446 4.56 -23.23 -1.41
N PHE A 447 4.94 -23.86 -2.54
CA PHE A 447 5.26 -23.24 -3.85
C PHE A 447 5.75 -21.76 -3.87
N ARG A 448 6.87 -21.46 -3.21
CA ARG A 448 7.42 -20.10 -3.06
C ARG A 448 7.40 -19.26 -4.33
N GLU A 449 6.94 -18.03 -4.16
CA GLU A 449 7.09 -16.98 -5.14
C GLU A 449 8.52 -16.45 -5.08
N TRP A 450 9.25 -16.56 -6.19
CA TRP A 450 10.60 -16.04 -6.30
C TRP A 450 10.52 -14.59 -6.74
N THR A 451 11.18 -13.71 -6.01
CA THR A 451 11.30 -12.31 -6.38
C THR A 451 12.61 -12.07 -7.13
N THR A 452 12.67 -11.12 -8.04
CA THR A 452 13.92 -10.57 -8.59
C THR A 452 13.73 -9.07 -8.65
N GLY A 453 14.34 -8.35 -7.71
CA GLY A 453 14.31 -6.89 -7.68
C GLY A 453 15.58 -6.29 -8.30
N ALA A 454 15.39 -5.27 -9.13
CA ALA A 454 16.48 -4.53 -9.76
C ALA A 454 16.25 -3.03 -9.68
N ALA A 455 17.33 -2.27 -9.50
CA ALA A 455 17.33 -0.80 -9.54
C ALA A 455 18.35 -0.28 -10.55
N ALA A 456 17.96 0.71 -11.34
CA ALA A 456 18.85 1.33 -12.31
C ALA A 456 19.81 2.32 -11.62
N GLY A 457 21.06 2.38 -12.07
CA GLY A 457 22.03 3.34 -11.55
C GLY A 457 23.46 2.89 -11.78
N GLU A 458 24.39 3.78 -11.46
CA GLU A 458 25.81 3.47 -11.48
C GLU A 458 26.22 2.72 -10.20
N PRO A 459 27.07 1.67 -10.31
CA PRO A 459 27.57 0.98 -9.14
C PRO A 459 28.57 1.85 -8.38
N ILE A 460 28.46 1.86 -7.05
CA ILE A 460 29.46 2.53 -6.19
C ILE A 460 30.58 1.59 -5.76
N LEU A 461 30.35 0.27 -5.85
CA LEU A 461 31.33 -0.76 -5.58
C LEU A 461 31.15 -1.90 -6.58
N THR A 462 32.26 -2.41 -7.11
CA THR A 462 32.31 -3.61 -7.94
C THR A 462 33.30 -4.58 -7.33
N LEU A 463 32.80 -5.70 -6.82
CA LEU A 463 33.61 -6.82 -6.36
C LEU A 463 33.90 -7.72 -7.56
N LYS A 464 35.18 -7.94 -7.83
CA LYS A 464 35.64 -8.82 -8.91
C LYS A 464 36.31 -10.04 -8.29
N PRO A 465 35.78 -11.25 -8.52
CA PRO A 465 36.45 -12.46 -8.10
C PRO A 465 37.81 -12.64 -8.76
N GLU A 466 38.79 -13.06 -7.97
CA GLU A 466 40.09 -13.51 -8.49
C GLU A 466 39.93 -14.88 -9.16
N GLN A 467 39.14 -15.76 -8.55
CA GLN A 467 38.70 -17.02 -9.13
C GLN A 467 37.31 -16.79 -9.75
N THR A 468 37.26 -16.73 -11.06
CA THR A 468 35.98 -16.56 -11.73
C THR A 468 35.14 -17.83 -11.69
N ALA A 469 35.75 -19.02 -11.60
CA ALA A 469 35.04 -20.30 -11.65
C ALA A 469 34.80 -20.91 -10.25
N PHE A 470 33.53 -21.12 -9.91
CA PHE A 470 33.06 -21.70 -8.66
C PHE A 470 32.51 -23.12 -8.91
N HIS A 471 33.15 -24.13 -8.30
CA HIS A 471 32.81 -25.56 -8.36
C HIS A 471 32.90 -26.19 -6.95
N PRO A 472 31.92 -27.01 -6.49
CA PRO A 472 31.86 -27.53 -5.12
C PRO A 472 33.14 -28.27 -4.67
N ALA A 473 33.74 -29.06 -5.57
CA ALA A 473 34.95 -29.84 -5.27
C ALA A 473 36.29 -29.05 -5.30
N ARG A 474 36.31 -27.76 -5.65
CA ARG A 474 37.56 -27.03 -5.97
C ARG A 474 37.65 -25.59 -5.47
N THR A 475 36.64 -25.07 -4.78
CA THR A 475 36.57 -23.63 -4.50
C THR A 475 36.88 -23.33 -3.04
N SER A 476 37.81 -22.40 -2.81
CA SER A 476 37.93 -21.72 -1.53
C SER A 476 37.05 -20.46 -1.55
N PRO A 477 36.43 -20.06 -0.43
CA PRO A 477 35.64 -18.83 -0.39
C PRO A 477 36.53 -17.61 -0.67
N GLU A 478 35.98 -16.63 -1.39
CA GLU A 478 36.60 -15.34 -1.64
C GLU A 478 35.99 -14.28 -0.74
N SER A 479 36.81 -13.42 -0.15
CA SER A 479 36.35 -12.38 0.77
C SER A 479 36.89 -11.02 0.37
N TRP A 480 36.02 -10.00 0.43
CA TRP A 480 36.38 -8.61 0.18
C TRP A 480 36.06 -7.76 1.40
N SER A 481 37.01 -6.92 1.82
CA SER A 481 36.73 -5.86 2.80
C SER A 481 35.80 -4.81 2.18
N LEU A 482 34.81 -4.37 2.95
CA LEU A 482 33.89 -3.32 2.56
C LEU A 482 34.45 -1.95 2.94
N PRO A 483 34.48 -0.97 2.02
CA PRO A 483 34.79 0.42 2.35
C PRO A 483 33.81 1.03 3.35
N ASP A 484 34.27 2.09 4.05
CA ASP A 484 33.43 2.90 4.92
C ASP A 484 32.20 3.44 4.19
N GLY A 485 31.06 3.46 4.87
CA GLY A 485 29.78 3.93 4.33
C GLY A 485 29.03 2.91 3.46
N ILE A 486 29.59 1.72 3.21
CA ILE A 486 28.86 0.66 2.49
C ILE A 486 27.86 -0.04 3.41
N ALA A 487 28.30 -0.49 4.59
CA ALA A 487 27.45 -1.15 5.58
C ALA A 487 26.35 -0.21 6.11
N GLY A 488 25.19 -0.79 6.45
CA GLY A 488 24.01 -0.05 6.93
C GLY A 488 23.19 0.63 5.83
N ASN A 489 23.41 0.29 4.56
CA ASN A 489 22.71 0.86 3.40
C ASN A 489 22.13 -0.24 2.49
N SER A 490 21.11 0.14 1.71
CA SER A 490 20.38 -0.75 0.81
C SER A 490 20.90 -0.64 -0.63
N TYR A 491 21.06 -1.79 -1.28
CA TYR A 491 21.62 -1.88 -2.63
C TYR A 491 20.81 -2.82 -3.52
N CYS A 492 20.81 -2.51 -4.82
CA CYS A 492 20.63 -3.52 -5.85
C CYS A 492 21.98 -4.18 -6.11
N PHE A 493 22.07 -5.47 -5.81
CA PHE A 493 23.21 -6.31 -6.17
C PHE A 493 23.01 -6.82 -7.59
N ARG A 494 23.83 -6.38 -8.55
CA ARG A 494 23.83 -6.89 -9.92
C ARG A 494 24.99 -7.87 -10.10
N ILE A 495 24.66 -9.11 -10.43
CA ILE A 495 25.62 -10.22 -10.55
C ILE A 495 25.78 -10.56 -12.03
N SER A 496 26.98 -10.45 -12.57
CA SER A 496 27.30 -10.89 -13.94
C SER A 496 27.96 -12.26 -13.90
N PHE A 497 27.42 -13.21 -14.65
CA PHE A 497 27.83 -14.61 -14.55
C PHE A 497 27.61 -15.41 -15.84
N ARG A 498 28.26 -16.57 -15.93
CA ARG A 498 27.99 -17.64 -16.89
C ARG A 498 27.72 -18.93 -16.14
N ASN A 499 26.57 -19.56 -16.36
CA ASN A 499 26.33 -20.94 -15.90
C ASN A 499 26.29 -21.85 -17.15
N PRO A 500 27.38 -22.59 -17.43
CA PRO A 500 27.48 -23.42 -18.63
C PRO A 500 26.72 -24.74 -18.52
N GLU A 501 26.24 -25.13 -17.33
CA GLU A 501 25.60 -26.42 -17.13
C GLU A 501 24.16 -26.45 -17.66
N PRO A 502 23.79 -27.44 -18.48
CA PRO A 502 22.42 -27.61 -18.90
C PRO A 502 21.60 -28.28 -17.78
N GLY A 503 20.56 -27.59 -17.30
CA GLY A 503 19.42 -28.23 -16.62
C GLY A 503 19.16 -27.81 -15.17
N ASP A 504 20.17 -27.44 -14.38
CA ASP A 504 19.99 -27.05 -12.97
C ASP A 504 20.66 -25.70 -12.68
N ASP A 505 20.00 -24.88 -11.85
CA ASP A 505 20.56 -23.61 -11.38
C ASP A 505 21.74 -23.87 -10.43
N ALA A 506 22.82 -23.10 -10.57
CA ALA A 506 23.89 -23.05 -9.58
C ALA A 506 23.41 -22.29 -8.33
N ARG A 507 23.90 -22.70 -7.15
CA ARG A 507 23.60 -22.07 -5.87
C ARG A 507 24.89 -21.76 -5.13
N LEU A 508 25.07 -20.49 -4.75
CA LEU A 508 26.17 -19.97 -3.95
C LEU A 508 25.64 -19.26 -2.70
N THR A 509 26.54 -18.93 -1.78
CA THR A 509 26.23 -18.14 -0.58
C THR A 509 27.07 -16.86 -0.55
N LEU A 510 26.41 -15.70 -0.39
CA LEU A 510 27.05 -14.45 0.05
C LEU A 510 26.90 -14.32 1.56
N ARG A 511 27.99 -14.19 2.30
CA ARG A 511 28.01 -14.02 3.76
C ARG A 511 28.54 -12.63 4.13
N PHE A 512 27.99 -12.06 5.19
CA PHE A 512 28.37 -10.76 5.73
C PHE A 512 28.86 -10.96 7.17
N ASP A 513 30.08 -10.53 7.48
CA ASP A 513 30.76 -10.70 8.78
C ASP A 513 30.23 -9.76 9.89
N THR A 514 28.92 -9.75 10.06
CA THR A 514 28.28 -8.78 10.95
C THR A 514 28.50 -9.16 12.42
N PRO A 515 28.97 -8.24 13.29
CA PRO A 515 29.13 -8.50 14.71
C PRO A 515 27.84 -9.02 15.38
N GLY A 516 27.99 -9.95 16.33
CA GLY A 516 26.87 -10.55 17.05
C GLY A 516 26.07 -11.59 16.25
N THR A 517 26.62 -12.07 15.12
CA THR A 517 26.05 -13.18 14.32
C THR A 517 26.81 -14.51 14.49
N ASP A 518 27.90 -14.52 15.25
CA ASP A 518 28.92 -15.59 15.35
C ASP A 518 28.52 -16.89 16.11
N TYR A 519 27.23 -17.25 16.16
CA TYR A 519 26.80 -18.45 16.92
C TYR A 519 25.84 -19.37 16.17
N GLY A 520 26.05 -19.65 14.87
CA GLY A 520 25.34 -20.73 14.15
C GLY A 520 23.80 -20.61 14.10
N ILE A 521 23.24 -19.54 14.67
CA ILE A 521 21.81 -19.31 14.81
C ILE A 521 21.34 -18.37 13.69
N ASN A 522 21.96 -17.21 13.49
CA ASN A 522 21.51 -16.24 12.46
C ASN A 522 22.70 -15.65 11.66
N PRO A 523 23.39 -16.42 10.79
CA PRO A 523 24.37 -15.82 9.90
C PRO A 523 23.67 -14.81 8.98
N CYS A 524 24.24 -13.62 8.82
CA CYS A 524 23.79 -12.68 7.79
C CYS A 524 24.31 -13.17 6.45
N TYR A 525 23.46 -13.83 5.67
CA TYR A 525 23.80 -14.32 4.34
C TYR A 525 22.67 -14.11 3.35
N PHE A 526 23.00 -14.23 2.07
CA PHE A 526 22.05 -14.25 0.97
C PHE A 526 22.35 -15.42 0.02
N PRO A 527 21.40 -16.34 -0.22
CA PRO A 527 21.57 -17.42 -1.16
C PRO A 527 21.42 -16.92 -2.60
N LEU A 528 22.47 -17.09 -3.41
CA LEU A 528 22.48 -16.73 -4.81
C LEU A 528 22.08 -17.93 -5.67
N PHE A 529 21.00 -17.79 -6.42
CA PHE A 529 20.60 -18.75 -7.44
C PHE A 529 20.90 -18.18 -8.82
N LEU A 530 21.60 -18.96 -9.64
CA LEU A 530 22.17 -18.54 -10.92
C LEU A 530 21.79 -19.55 -12.00
N PRO A 531 20.74 -19.27 -12.80
CA PRO A 531 20.21 -20.24 -13.76
C PRO A 531 21.13 -20.46 -14.96
N PRO A 532 20.97 -21.56 -15.73
CA PRO A 532 21.77 -21.83 -16.92
C PRO A 532 21.74 -20.68 -17.94
N THR A 533 22.92 -20.21 -18.34
CA THR A 533 23.08 -19.20 -19.40
C THR A 533 23.84 -19.76 -20.61
N GLY A 534 24.27 -21.01 -20.54
CA GLY A 534 25.12 -21.64 -21.54
C GLY A 534 26.47 -20.91 -21.61
N LYS A 535 26.88 -20.52 -22.82
CA LYS A 535 28.13 -19.79 -23.03
C LYS A 535 27.98 -18.28 -22.91
N GLU A 536 26.76 -17.77 -22.80
CA GLU A 536 26.52 -16.33 -22.74
C GLU A 536 26.69 -15.80 -21.33
N GLU A 537 27.29 -14.63 -21.21
CA GLU A 537 27.30 -13.88 -19.97
C GLU A 537 26.01 -13.11 -19.84
N ARG A 538 25.35 -13.30 -18.71
CA ARG A 538 24.10 -12.64 -18.38
C ARG A 538 24.23 -12.01 -17.00
N ALA A 539 23.27 -11.16 -16.65
CA ALA A 539 23.20 -10.57 -15.33
C ALA A 539 21.89 -10.93 -14.63
N THR A 540 21.92 -11.10 -13.32
CA THR A 540 20.73 -11.12 -12.47
C THR A 540 20.86 -10.09 -11.35
N ALA A 541 19.79 -9.85 -10.61
CA ALA A 541 19.80 -8.86 -9.53
C ALA A 541 18.92 -9.23 -8.35
N PHE A 542 19.21 -8.65 -7.19
CA PHE A 542 18.36 -8.70 -6.01
C PHE A 542 18.55 -7.44 -5.16
N LEU A 543 17.54 -7.10 -4.36
CA LEU A 543 17.61 -5.99 -3.40
C LEU A 543 17.98 -6.49 -2.00
N PHE A 544 18.98 -5.87 -1.38
CA PHE A 544 19.43 -6.26 -0.04
C PHE A 544 20.11 -5.12 0.71
N THR A 545 19.83 -5.02 2.00
CA THR A 545 20.47 -4.10 2.93
C THR A 545 21.63 -4.80 3.61
N ILE A 546 22.84 -4.28 3.38
CA ILE A 546 24.02 -4.76 4.09
C ILE A 546 23.88 -4.30 5.55
N PRO A 547 23.91 -5.23 6.53
CA PRO A 547 23.77 -4.87 7.94
C PRO A 547 24.79 -3.82 8.38
N ALA A 548 24.41 -2.98 9.34
CA ALA A 548 25.38 -2.08 9.98
C ALA A 548 26.46 -2.90 10.71
N GLY A 549 27.70 -2.44 10.65
CA GLY A 549 28.85 -3.10 11.28
C GLY A 549 29.49 -4.23 10.47
N THR A 550 28.96 -4.61 9.31
CA THR A 550 29.66 -5.51 8.37
C THR A 550 30.95 -4.86 7.88
N SER A 551 32.07 -5.57 7.98
CA SER A 551 33.40 -5.16 7.50
C SER A 551 33.87 -5.91 6.26
N SER A 552 33.29 -7.07 5.95
CA SER A 552 33.63 -7.88 4.80
C SER A 552 32.44 -8.70 4.29
N VAL A 553 32.49 -9.01 3.00
CA VAL A 553 31.56 -9.91 2.33
C VAL A 553 32.34 -11.08 1.75
N THR A 554 31.82 -12.28 1.95
CA THR A 554 32.43 -13.53 1.50
C THR A 554 31.50 -14.23 0.52
N LEU A 555 32.00 -14.55 -0.68
CA LEU A 555 31.33 -15.40 -1.65
C LEU A 555 31.97 -16.79 -1.61
N GLY A 556 31.16 -17.85 -1.49
CA GLY A 556 31.71 -19.20 -1.48
C GLY A 556 30.71 -20.28 -1.84
N MET A 557 31.28 -21.46 -2.07
CA MET A 557 30.59 -22.74 -2.17
C MET A 557 30.85 -23.51 -0.87
N GLU A 558 29.98 -23.33 0.12
CA GLU A 558 30.11 -23.99 1.42
C GLU A 558 29.16 -25.18 1.54
N LYS A 559 29.69 -26.30 2.03
CA LYS A 559 28.90 -27.36 2.66
C LYS A 559 29.07 -27.24 4.16
N THR A 560 28.12 -26.59 4.83
CA THR A 560 28.16 -26.47 6.28
C THR A 560 27.31 -27.55 6.95
N PRO A 561 27.66 -27.99 8.17
CA PRO A 561 26.79 -28.82 9.00
C PRO A 561 25.40 -28.19 9.26
N ASP A 562 25.29 -26.88 9.08
CA ASP A 562 24.07 -26.08 9.28
C ASP A 562 23.12 -26.05 8.06
N GLY A 563 23.44 -26.79 6.98
CA GLY A 563 22.54 -26.95 5.83
C GLY A 563 22.72 -25.92 4.71
N PHE A 564 23.95 -25.51 4.40
CA PHE A 564 24.24 -24.92 3.08
C PHE A 564 24.60 -26.03 2.09
N ASP A 565 23.77 -26.21 1.05
CA ASP A 565 24.00 -27.17 -0.04
C ASP A 565 24.37 -26.40 -1.33
N ASP A 566 25.48 -25.66 -1.27
CA ASP A 566 26.05 -25.00 -2.45
C ASP A 566 26.42 -26.02 -3.53
N ARG A 567 26.01 -25.75 -4.77
CA ARG A 567 26.03 -26.73 -5.87
C ARG A 567 26.02 -26.09 -7.26
N GLY A 568 26.32 -26.91 -8.26
CA GLY A 568 26.41 -26.50 -9.66
C GLY A 568 27.73 -25.79 -9.99
N ASN A 569 27.95 -25.58 -11.28
CA ASN A 569 29.13 -24.87 -11.78
C ASN A 569 28.77 -23.50 -12.34
N VAL A 570 29.49 -22.47 -11.92
CA VAL A 570 29.24 -21.11 -12.40
C VAL A 570 30.53 -20.31 -12.50
N GLU A 571 30.56 -19.39 -13.45
CA GLU A 571 31.58 -18.37 -13.56
C GLU A 571 30.99 -17.01 -13.14
N ILE A 572 31.57 -16.33 -12.15
CA ILE A 572 31.17 -14.99 -11.71
C ILE A 572 32.20 -13.98 -12.19
N SER A 573 31.76 -13.04 -13.03
CA SER A 573 32.62 -11.98 -13.53
C SER A 573 32.65 -10.77 -12.60
N SER A 574 31.51 -10.42 -12.00
CA SER A 574 31.41 -9.29 -11.08
C SER A 574 30.15 -9.29 -10.23
N ILE A 575 30.26 -8.65 -9.06
CA ILE A 575 29.15 -8.29 -8.17
C ILE A 575 29.17 -6.78 -8.00
N GLN A 576 28.11 -6.11 -8.42
CA GLN A 576 28.00 -4.66 -8.42
C GLN A 576 26.96 -4.19 -7.42
N LEU A 577 27.32 -3.23 -6.57
CA LEU A 577 26.41 -2.62 -5.61
C LEU A 577 25.95 -1.27 -6.15
N ILE A 578 24.68 -1.21 -6.54
CA ILE A 578 24.02 0.01 -7.02
C ILE A 578 23.19 0.56 -5.85
N PRO A 579 23.42 1.79 -5.37
CA PRO A 579 22.67 2.36 -4.26
C PRO A 579 21.18 2.42 -4.53
N LEU A 580 20.39 1.98 -3.55
CA LEU A 580 18.94 2.07 -3.61
C LEU A 580 18.49 3.45 -3.10
N LYS A 581 17.86 4.25 -3.97
CA LYS A 581 17.19 5.47 -3.53
C LYS A 581 15.86 5.10 -2.88
N HIS A 582 15.75 5.27 -1.56
CA HIS A 582 14.49 5.10 -0.85
C HIS A 582 13.46 6.13 -1.30
N PHE A 583 12.20 5.71 -1.32
CA PHE A 583 11.09 6.61 -1.64
C PHE A 583 10.95 7.66 -0.55
N ALA A 584 11.24 8.91 -0.89
CA ALA A 584 10.97 10.04 -0.02
C ALA A 584 9.57 10.58 -0.31
N PRO A 585 8.84 11.09 0.71
CA PRO A 585 7.61 11.82 0.46
C PRO A 585 7.87 12.94 -0.55
N ASN A 586 6.96 13.08 -1.50
CA ASN A 586 7.07 14.19 -2.44
C ASN A 586 6.88 15.50 -1.66
N ARG A 587 7.99 16.21 -1.38
CA ARG A 587 7.97 17.48 -0.65
C ARG A 587 7.18 18.57 -1.39
N LYS A 588 6.96 18.39 -2.69
CA LYS A 588 5.99 19.17 -3.45
C LYS A 588 4.66 18.47 -3.35
N THR A 589 3.89 18.78 -2.31
CA THR A 589 2.45 18.48 -2.32
C THR A 589 1.89 19.09 -3.61
N PRO A 590 1.30 18.30 -4.51
CA PRO A 590 0.67 18.86 -5.68
C PRO A 590 -0.35 19.89 -5.22
N SER A 591 -0.30 21.08 -5.83
CA SER A 591 -1.22 22.14 -5.44
C SER A 591 -2.66 21.62 -5.55
N PRO A 592 -3.50 21.83 -4.52
CA PRO A 592 -4.92 21.50 -4.60
C PRO A 592 -5.63 22.33 -5.68
N LEU A 593 -4.98 23.39 -6.18
CA LEU A 593 -5.41 24.19 -7.32
C LEU A 593 -4.44 24.06 -8.50
N VAL A 594 -4.96 23.84 -9.69
CA VAL A 594 -4.21 23.92 -10.95
C VAL A 594 -4.41 25.29 -11.56
N ARG A 595 -3.30 26.00 -11.84
CA ARG A 595 -3.34 27.29 -12.54
C ARG A 595 -3.57 27.06 -14.03
N ILE A 596 -4.61 27.71 -14.54
CA ILE A 596 -4.99 27.74 -15.94
C ILE A 596 -4.65 29.14 -16.49
N PRO A 597 -3.85 29.26 -17.56
CA PRO A 597 -3.38 30.54 -18.08
C PRO A 597 -4.45 31.37 -18.80
N GLY A 598 -5.70 30.90 -18.87
CA GLY A 598 -6.74 31.51 -19.71
C GLY A 598 -6.46 31.29 -21.20
N GLY A 599 -7.27 31.90 -22.05
CA GLY A 599 -7.18 31.78 -23.51
C GLY A 599 -8.55 31.81 -24.19
N SER A 600 -8.57 31.66 -25.52
CA SER A 600 -9.81 31.63 -26.30
C SER A 600 -10.08 30.24 -26.82
N PHE A 601 -11.35 29.82 -26.80
CA PHE A 601 -11.78 28.53 -27.35
C PHE A 601 -13.19 28.61 -27.92
N ARG A 602 -13.56 27.59 -28.69
CA ARG A 602 -14.92 27.43 -29.21
C ARG A 602 -15.69 26.43 -28.36
N SER A 603 -16.85 26.84 -27.85
CA SER A 603 -17.83 25.94 -27.20
C SER A 603 -19.03 25.84 -28.13
N GLY A 604 -19.11 24.74 -28.89
CA GLY A 604 -20.03 24.63 -30.04
C GLY A 604 -19.76 25.71 -31.08
N GLU A 605 -20.77 26.53 -31.39
CA GLU A 605 -20.63 27.63 -32.36
C GLU A 605 -20.06 28.93 -31.78
N ARG A 606 -19.87 29.00 -30.46
CA ARG A 606 -19.61 30.25 -29.72
C ARG A 606 -18.14 30.45 -29.42
N GLU A 607 -17.71 31.71 -29.42
CA GLU A 607 -16.33 32.12 -29.16
C GLU A 607 -16.22 32.72 -27.76
N ILE A 608 -15.41 32.06 -26.92
CA ILE A 608 -15.27 32.39 -25.51
C ILE A 608 -13.80 32.72 -25.23
N ALA A 609 -13.56 33.83 -24.55
CA ALA A 609 -12.26 34.19 -23.98
C ALA A 609 -12.31 34.08 -22.45
N LEU A 610 -11.34 33.40 -21.85
CA LEU A 610 -11.21 33.27 -20.40
C LEU A 610 -9.92 33.95 -19.92
N ASP A 611 -10.03 34.70 -18.84
CA ASP A 611 -8.87 35.18 -18.09
C ASP A 611 -8.18 34.01 -17.37
N PRO A 612 -6.91 34.17 -16.94
CA PRO A 612 -6.28 33.18 -16.09
C PRO A 612 -7.09 32.92 -14.82
N PHE A 613 -7.10 31.67 -14.35
CA PHE A 613 -7.77 31.29 -13.12
C PHE A 613 -7.07 30.07 -12.51
N ALA A 614 -7.48 29.68 -11.32
CA ALA A 614 -7.13 28.40 -10.73
C ALA A 614 -8.41 27.56 -10.60
N ILE A 615 -8.29 26.25 -10.74
CA ILE A 615 -9.38 25.29 -10.53
C ILE A 615 -8.90 24.18 -9.61
N GLY A 616 -9.77 23.65 -8.76
CA GLY A 616 -9.50 22.48 -7.93
C GLY A 616 -8.92 21.37 -8.79
N ARG A 617 -7.82 20.76 -8.34
CA ARG A 617 -7.20 19.64 -9.05
C ARG A 617 -8.14 18.44 -9.08
N CYS A 618 -8.83 18.19 -7.99
CA CYS A 618 -9.90 17.19 -7.86
C CYS A 618 -11.19 17.84 -7.33
N GLU A 619 -12.25 17.05 -7.21
CA GLU A 619 -13.51 17.42 -6.53
C GLU A 619 -13.25 17.75 -5.04
N VAL A 620 -14.15 18.53 -4.43
CA VAL A 620 -14.12 18.77 -2.98
C VAL A 620 -14.52 17.49 -2.24
N THR A 621 -13.72 17.08 -1.27
CA THR A 621 -13.91 15.84 -0.51
C THR A 621 -14.80 16.02 0.73
N ASN A 622 -15.32 14.91 1.26
CA ASN A 622 -16.09 14.93 2.51
C ASN A 622 -15.31 15.59 3.66
N ALA A 623 -14.03 15.23 3.85
CA ALA A 623 -13.21 15.80 4.92
C ALA A 623 -12.97 17.31 4.74
N GLU A 624 -12.77 17.78 3.51
CA GLU A 624 -12.62 19.21 3.24
C GLU A 624 -13.91 19.98 3.54
N TYR A 625 -15.06 19.43 3.14
CA TYR A 625 -16.38 20.03 3.37
C TYR A 625 -16.75 20.06 4.86
N GLU A 626 -16.60 18.92 5.56
CA GLU A 626 -16.95 18.74 6.97
C GLU A 626 -16.08 19.54 7.93
N ARG A 627 -14.92 20.04 7.47
CA ARG A 627 -14.13 21.02 8.23
C ARG A 627 -14.91 22.31 8.52
N PHE A 628 -15.85 22.68 7.65
CA PHE A 628 -16.72 23.85 7.85
C PHE A 628 -18.15 23.48 8.27
N PHE A 629 -18.62 22.30 7.89
CA PHE A 629 -20.00 21.82 8.10
C PHE A 629 -20.00 20.40 8.68
N PRO A 630 -19.58 20.21 9.94
CA PRO A 630 -19.37 18.88 10.54
C PRO A 630 -20.64 18.03 10.61
N GLU A 631 -21.82 18.65 10.65
CA GLU A 631 -23.12 17.98 10.63
C GLU A 631 -23.37 17.16 9.35
N HIS A 632 -22.66 17.47 8.26
CA HIS A 632 -22.75 16.70 7.03
C HIS A 632 -22.34 15.23 7.22
N ARG A 633 -21.50 14.92 8.21
CA ARG A 633 -21.05 13.55 8.48
C ARG A 633 -22.21 12.58 8.70
N GLU A 634 -23.34 13.05 9.23
CA GLU A 634 -24.57 12.27 9.43
C GLU A 634 -25.28 11.89 8.12
N ARG A 635 -24.93 12.55 7.00
CA ARG A 635 -25.49 12.29 5.67
C ARG A 635 -24.65 11.31 4.84
N ARG A 636 -23.45 10.93 5.30
CA ARG A 636 -22.62 9.94 4.62
C ARG A 636 -23.34 8.59 4.58
N ASP A 637 -23.23 7.90 3.45
CA ASP A 637 -23.94 6.64 3.23
C ASP A 637 -23.11 5.64 2.39
N SER A 638 -23.71 4.59 1.82
CA SER A 638 -22.94 3.66 0.97
C SER A 638 -22.29 4.26 -0.27
N PHE A 639 -22.77 5.41 -0.76
CA PHE A 639 -22.31 6.00 -2.02
C PHE A 639 -21.08 6.88 -1.83
N SER A 640 -20.99 7.63 -0.73
CA SER A 640 -19.79 8.42 -0.38
C SER A 640 -19.62 8.41 1.12
N TRP A 641 -18.63 7.64 1.59
CA TRP A 641 -18.41 7.43 3.02
C TRP A 641 -17.00 7.74 3.47
N ARG A 642 -16.02 7.71 2.56
CA ARG A 642 -14.62 7.97 2.90
C ARG A 642 -14.38 9.46 3.07
N ASP A 643 -13.36 9.80 3.84
CA ASP A 643 -12.91 11.18 4.01
C ASP A 643 -12.45 11.81 2.69
N ARG A 644 -11.82 11.00 1.83
CA ARG A 644 -11.30 11.41 0.52
C ARG A 644 -12.29 11.24 -0.64
N ASP A 645 -13.46 10.65 -0.39
CA ASP A 645 -14.52 10.60 -1.41
C ASP A 645 -15.04 12.04 -1.65
N PRO A 646 -15.46 12.38 -2.89
CA PRO A 646 -16.11 13.65 -3.15
C PRO A 646 -17.39 13.77 -2.33
N VAL A 647 -17.65 14.99 -1.85
CA VAL A 647 -18.87 15.30 -1.10
C VAL A 647 -20.09 15.22 -2.02
N ILE A 648 -21.12 14.50 -1.58
CA ILE A 648 -22.44 14.36 -2.24
C ILE A 648 -23.54 14.78 -1.27
N TYR A 649 -24.81 14.80 -1.69
CA TYR A 649 -25.91 15.36 -0.85
C TYR A 649 -25.71 16.83 -0.45
N VAL A 650 -25.05 17.57 -1.34
CA VAL A 650 -24.85 19.00 -1.23
C VAL A 650 -25.65 19.71 -2.32
N SER A 651 -26.47 20.67 -1.90
CA SER A 651 -27.15 21.56 -2.83
C SER A 651 -26.16 22.53 -3.47
N TRP A 652 -26.57 23.21 -4.55
CA TRP A 652 -25.75 24.29 -5.11
C TRP A 652 -25.51 25.39 -4.07
N THR A 653 -26.52 25.71 -3.24
CA THR A 653 -26.39 26.72 -2.18
C THR A 653 -25.40 26.31 -1.09
N ASP A 654 -25.32 25.01 -0.77
CA ASP A 654 -24.33 24.48 0.17
C ASP A 654 -22.91 24.61 -0.39
N ALA A 655 -22.73 24.23 -1.67
CA ALA A 655 -21.45 24.36 -2.37
C ALA A 655 -20.99 25.83 -2.50
N ALA A 656 -21.91 26.75 -2.80
CA ALA A 656 -21.65 28.19 -2.82
C ALA A 656 -21.26 28.72 -1.42
N ARG A 657 -21.93 28.25 -0.37
CA ARG A 657 -21.58 28.60 1.02
C ARG A 657 -20.21 28.09 1.42
N TYR A 658 -19.84 26.87 1.03
CA TYR A 658 -18.50 26.33 1.20
C TYR A 658 -17.45 27.23 0.55
N CYS A 659 -17.68 27.67 -0.70
CA CYS A 659 -16.78 28.59 -1.40
C CYS A 659 -16.59 29.92 -0.62
N ASN A 660 -17.66 30.47 -0.05
CA ASN A 660 -17.57 31.67 0.79
C ASN A 660 -16.79 31.42 2.10
N ARG A 661 -16.99 30.27 2.76
CA ARG A 661 -16.23 29.90 3.97
C ARG A 661 -14.74 29.73 3.67
N LEU A 662 -14.41 29.06 2.57
CA LEU A 662 -13.04 28.91 2.10
C LEU A 662 -12.40 30.27 1.75
N SER A 663 -13.17 31.17 1.14
CA SER A 663 -12.73 32.56 0.87
C SER A 663 -12.41 33.32 2.15
N ALA A 664 -13.27 33.23 3.16
CA ALA A 664 -13.07 33.88 4.45
C ALA A 664 -11.82 33.39 5.17
N GLU A 665 -11.55 32.07 5.15
CA GLU A 665 -10.33 31.48 5.72
C GLU A 665 -9.06 32.06 5.07
N LYS A 666 -9.12 32.39 3.78
CA LYS A 666 -7.99 32.96 3.03
C LYS A 666 -7.99 34.50 2.97
N GLY A 667 -8.89 35.16 3.69
CA GLY A 667 -9.01 36.63 3.71
C GLY A 667 -9.42 37.24 2.37
N LEU A 668 -10.16 36.47 1.55
CA LEU A 668 -10.67 36.90 0.24
C LEU A 668 -12.12 37.39 0.33
N LYS A 669 -12.50 38.29 -0.58
CA LYS A 669 -13.87 38.78 -0.73
C LYS A 669 -14.77 37.63 -1.21
N PRO A 670 -15.86 37.30 -0.48
CA PRO A 670 -16.78 36.24 -0.85
C PRO A 670 -17.30 36.38 -2.28
N ALA A 671 -17.49 35.25 -2.96
CA ALA A 671 -17.97 35.23 -4.34
C ALA A 671 -19.49 35.37 -4.45
N TYR A 672 -20.24 34.87 -3.47
CA TYR A 672 -21.70 34.85 -3.50
C TYR A 672 -22.29 35.68 -2.37
N ASP A 673 -23.37 36.39 -2.66
CA ASP A 673 -24.23 36.98 -1.65
C ASP A 673 -25.15 35.89 -1.07
N GLU A 674 -25.04 35.55 0.22
CA GLU A 674 -25.78 34.41 0.82
C GLU A 674 -27.30 34.66 0.94
N GLN A 675 -27.80 35.87 0.65
CA GLN A 675 -29.23 36.19 0.66
C GLN A 675 -29.87 35.97 -0.71
N SER A 676 -29.21 36.46 -1.77
CA SER A 676 -29.70 36.41 -3.15
C SER A 676 -29.09 35.30 -3.99
N TRP A 677 -27.99 34.69 -3.52
CA TRP A 677 -27.17 33.72 -4.24
C TRP A 677 -26.65 34.20 -5.60
N GLN A 678 -26.51 35.51 -5.74
CA GLN A 678 -25.91 36.16 -6.90
C GLN A 678 -24.40 36.34 -6.69
N LEU A 679 -23.65 36.41 -7.79
CA LEU A 679 -22.24 36.74 -7.74
C LEU A 679 -22.05 38.18 -7.25
N ILE A 680 -21.13 38.37 -6.31
CA ILE A 680 -20.73 39.70 -5.85
C ILE A 680 -19.78 40.30 -6.90
N PRO A 681 -20.05 41.52 -7.41
CA PRO A 681 -19.14 42.20 -8.32
C PRO A 681 -17.73 42.34 -7.73
N ASP A 682 -16.70 42.16 -8.55
CA ASP A 682 -15.28 42.25 -8.17
C ASP A 682 -14.87 41.32 -7.02
N ALA A 683 -15.58 40.21 -6.80
CA ALA A 683 -15.15 39.18 -5.87
C ALA A 683 -13.85 38.52 -6.33
N ASP A 684 -12.95 38.27 -5.38
CA ASP A 684 -11.68 37.57 -5.60
C ASP A 684 -11.61 36.23 -4.86
N GLY A 685 -12.67 35.85 -4.15
CA GLY A 685 -12.80 34.60 -3.42
C GLY A 685 -13.01 33.36 -4.30
N PHE A 686 -12.96 32.22 -3.63
CA PHE A 686 -13.33 30.94 -4.20
C PHE A 686 -14.79 30.94 -4.64
N ARG A 687 -15.06 30.22 -5.72
CA ARG A 687 -16.39 30.01 -6.30
C ARG A 687 -16.48 28.63 -6.95
N LEU A 688 -17.65 28.30 -7.47
CA LEU A 688 -17.77 27.19 -8.42
C LEU A 688 -17.14 27.60 -9.75
N PRO A 689 -16.64 26.67 -10.57
CA PRO A 689 -16.26 27.00 -11.94
C PRO A 689 -17.49 27.49 -12.71
N SER A 690 -17.29 28.46 -13.61
CA SER A 690 -18.31 28.69 -14.65
C SER A 690 -18.31 27.50 -15.61
N GLU A 691 -19.43 27.24 -16.27
CA GLU A 691 -19.56 26.20 -17.28
C GLU A 691 -18.48 26.34 -18.38
N ALA A 692 -18.19 27.57 -18.81
CA ALA A 692 -17.14 27.85 -19.79
C ALA A 692 -15.73 27.50 -19.29
N GLN A 693 -15.41 27.84 -18.04
CA GLN A 693 -14.14 27.46 -17.42
C GLN A 693 -13.97 25.95 -17.28
N TRP A 694 -15.04 25.27 -16.88
CA TRP A 694 -15.05 23.82 -16.76
C TRP A 694 -14.77 23.17 -18.12
N GLU A 695 -15.51 23.57 -19.15
CA GLU A 695 -15.36 23.03 -20.51
C GLU A 695 -14.00 23.35 -21.12
N TYR A 696 -13.45 24.55 -20.88
CA TYR A 696 -12.12 24.93 -21.36
C TYR A 696 -11.03 23.98 -20.87
N VAL A 697 -11.07 23.60 -19.59
CA VAL A 697 -10.10 22.67 -19.01
C VAL A 697 -10.34 21.25 -19.52
N ALA A 698 -11.60 20.80 -19.51
CA ALA A 698 -11.97 19.46 -19.93
C ALA A 698 -11.63 19.18 -21.41
N THR A 699 -11.78 20.18 -22.29
CA THR A 699 -11.50 20.04 -23.74
C THR A 699 -10.04 20.32 -24.14
N GLY A 700 -9.13 20.51 -23.17
CA GLY A 700 -7.70 20.70 -23.44
C GLY A 700 -7.33 22.10 -23.93
N ARG A 701 -8.06 23.14 -23.50
CA ARG A 701 -7.85 24.55 -23.87
C ARG A 701 -8.10 24.85 -25.35
N GLY A 702 -9.22 24.34 -25.89
CA GLY A 702 -9.58 24.53 -27.30
C GLY A 702 -8.97 23.50 -28.26
N GLU A 703 -8.40 22.41 -27.74
CA GLU A 703 -8.01 21.23 -28.52
C GLU A 703 -9.22 20.38 -28.94
N ASN A 704 -10.42 20.69 -28.43
CA ASN A 704 -11.67 19.98 -28.71
C ASN A 704 -11.62 18.47 -28.41
N ARG A 705 -10.90 18.09 -27.35
CA ARG A 705 -10.83 16.70 -26.91
C ARG A 705 -12.22 16.19 -26.54
N ARG A 706 -12.53 14.95 -26.94
CA ARG A 706 -13.80 14.30 -26.61
C ARG A 706 -13.96 14.04 -25.11
N TYR A 707 -12.88 13.59 -24.46
CA TYR A 707 -12.77 13.36 -23.01
C TYR A 707 -11.63 14.19 -22.42
N PRO A 708 -11.54 14.37 -21.09
CA PRO A 708 -10.44 15.12 -20.47
C PRO A 708 -9.05 14.63 -20.90
N TRP A 709 -8.87 13.31 -20.94
CA TRP A 709 -7.60 12.65 -21.29
C TRP A 709 -7.30 12.61 -22.79
N GLY A 710 -8.27 12.93 -23.67
CA GLY A 710 -8.10 12.85 -25.12
C GLY A 710 -9.30 12.18 -25.80
N ASP A 711 -9.04 11.54 -26.94
CA ASP A 711 -10.10 10.92 -27.77
C ASP A 711 -10.18 9.39 -27.61
N GLU A 712 -9.33 8.81 -26.76
CA GLU A 712 -9.39 7.38 -26.44
C GLU A 712 -10.68 7.04 -25.69
N PRO A 713 -11.37 5.93 -26.02
CA PRO A 713 -12.58 5.52 -25.33
C PRO A 713 -12.38 5.39 -23.80
N PRO A 714 -13.41 5.72 -23.00
CA PRO A 714 -13.34 5.58 -21.55
C PRO A 714 -13.10 4.11 -21.15
N SER A 715 -12.29 3.93 -20.11
CA SER A 715 -12.04 2.64 -19.48
C SER A 715 -11.98 2.83 -17.96
N ARG A 716 -11.97 1.74 -17.19
CA ARG A 716 -11.82 1.79 -15.72
C ARG A 716 -10.50 2.41 -15.26
N LYS A 717 -9.53 2.67 -16.15
CA LYS A 717 -8.31 3.41 -15.83
C LYS A 717 -8.51 4.93 -15.87
N HIS A 718 -9.51 5.39 -16.63
CA HIS A 718 -9.72 6.80 -16.94
C HIS A 718 -10.67 7.49 -15.96
N ALA A 719 -11.75 6.82 -15.53
CA ALA A 719 -12.78 7.45 -14.71
C ALA A 719 -13.63 6.41 -13.95
N ASN A 720 -14.28 6.84 -12.87
CA ASN A 720 -15.34 6.09 -12.20
C ASN A 720 -16.68 6.34 -12.93
N LEU A 721 -17.08 5.42 -13.80
CA LEU A 721 -18.29 5.52 -14.63
C LEU A 721 -19.25 4.35 -14.33
N PRO A 722 -20.55 4.46 -14.68
CA PRO A 722 -21.52 3.41 -14.42
C PRO A 722 -21.08 2.08 -15.07
N PRO A 723 -21.28 0.93 -14.40
CA PRO A 723 -21.05 -0.38 -15.03
C PRO A 723 -22.07 -0.61 -16.16
N ASP A 724 -21.62 -1.33 -17.20
CA ASP A 724 -22.36 -1.78 -18.40
C ASP A 724 -23.86 -1.40 -18.48
N PRO A 725 -24.27 -0.47 -19.36
CA PRO A 725 -25.67 -0.02 -19.49
C PRO A 725 -26.64 -1.11 -19.94
N LEU A 726 -26.16 -2.28 -20.40
CA LEU A 726 -26.99 -3.42 -20.81
C LEU A 726 -27.26 -4.43 -19.69
N GLY A 727 -26.59 -4.32 -18.54
CA GLY A 727 -26.78 -5.22 -17.40
C GLY A 727 -26.47 -6.69 -17.71
N LEU A 728 -25.58 -6.97 -18.67
CA LEU A 728 -25.26 -8.33 -19.11
C LEU A 728 -24.18 -9.00 -18.25
N ASP A 729 -23.53 -8.25 -17.36
CA ASP A 729 -22.58 -8.77 -16.39
C ASP A 729 -23.31 -9.16 -15.08
N PRO A 730 -23.38 -10.47 -14.74
CA PRO A 730 -24.05 -10.93 -13.53
C PRO A 730 -23.37 -10.51 -12.21
N TYR A 731 -22.20 -9.87 -12.26
CA TYR A 731 -21.45 -9.39 -11.09
C TYR A 731 -21.68 -7.90 -10.74
N THR A 732 -22.43 -7.14 -11.54
CA THR A 732 -22.55 -5.67 -11.39
C THR A 732 -23.99 -5.19 -11.14
N ARG A 733 -24.66 -5.76 -10.12
CA ARG A 733 -25.85 -5.11 -9.55
C ARG A 733 -25.42 -3.94 -8.66
N ILE A 734 -26.16 -2.83 -8.71
CA ILE A 734 -26.08 -1.71 -7.77
C ILE A 734 -26.17 -2.27 -6.35
N GLY A 735 -25.00 -2.42 -5.73
CA GLY A 735 -24.72 -3.03 -4.44
C GLY A 735 -23.37 -2.50 -3.94
N ALA A 736 -23.00 -2.83 -2.70
CA ALA A 736 -21.80 -2.30 -2.03
C ALA A 736 -20.58 -2.24 -2.98
N GLY A 737 -20.15 -1.01 -3.34
CA GLY A 737 -19.16 -0.77 -4.40
C GLY A 737 -19.63 0.10 -5.58
N SER A 738 -20.91 0.49 -5.62
CA SER A 738 -21.51 1.36 -6.67
C SER A 738 -21.66 2.81 -6.23
N GLY A 739 -20.56 3.40 -5.73
CA GLY A 739 -20.49 4.77 -5.20
C GLY A 739 -19.31 5.55 -5.76
N THR A 740 -19.01 6.67 -5.12
CA THR A 740 -17.83 7.48 -5.40
C THR A 740 -16.55 6.73 -5.04
N THR A 741 -15.46 7.13 -5.68
CA THR A 741 -14.09 6.77 -5.34
C THR A 741 -13.37 8.00 -4.78
N PRO A 742 -12.28 7.83 -4.02
CA PRO A 742 -11.49 8.95 -3.56
C PRO A 742 -11.07 9.87 -4.71
N ALA A 743 -11.15 11.17 -4.47
CA ALA A 743 -10.78 12.18 -5.43
C ALA A 743 -9.32 11.99 -5.88
N GLY A 744 -9.09 11.98 -7.19
CA GLY A 744 -7.80 11.77 -7.84
C GLY A 744 -7.39 10.31 -8.08
N SER A 745 -8.31 9.36 -7.95
CA SER A 745 -8.01 7.92 -8.08
C SER A 745 -7.62 7.49 -9.51
N PHE A 746 -7.95 8.28 -10.53
CA PHE A 746 -7.72 7.94 -11.94
C PHE A 746 -6.72 8.90 -12.63
N PRO A 747 -5.40 8.75 -12.37
CA PRO A 747 -4.40 9.64 -12.96
C PRO A 747 -4.33 9.56 -14.49
N ALA A 748 -4.70 8.43 -15.10
CA ALA A 748 -4.79 8.32 -16.56
C ALA A 748 -5.97 9.12 -17.15
N GLY A 749 -6.94 9.51 -16.32
CA GLY A 749 -8.05 10.39 -16.70
C GLY A 749 -7.72 11.89 -16.66
N ALA A 750 -6.47 12.25 -16.39
CA ALA A 750 -6.08 13.64 -16.27
C ALA A 750 -6.34 14.44 -17.55
N SER A 751 -6.88 15.65 -17.39
CA SER A 751 -6.85 16.67 -18.43
C SER A 751 -5.41 17.01 -18.84
N ARG A 752 -5.27 17.73 -19.96
CA ARG A 752 -4.00 18.33 -20.41
C ARG A 752 -3.21 19.01 -19.27
N ASP A 753 -3.92 19.61 -18.34
CA ASP A 753 -3.35 20.46 -17.29
C ASP A 753 -3.16 19.73 -15.96
N GLY A 754 -3.46 18.43 -15.91
CA GLY A 754 -3.33 17.62 -14.70
C GLY A 754 -4.50 17.74 -13.72
N VAL A 755 -5.62 18.34 -14.14
CA VAL A 755 -6.91 18.30 -13.42
C VAL A 755 -7.53 16.92 -13.61
N LEU A 756 -7.93 16.30 -12.50
CA LEU A 756 -8.44 14.94 -12.39
C LEU A 756 -9.96 14.95 -12.19
N ASP A 757 -10.60 13.82 -12.51
CA ASP A 757 -12.02 13.55 -12.26
C ASP A 757 -12.98 14.58 -12.91
N LEU A 758 -12.57 15.20 -14.02
CA LEU A 758 -13.48 16.01 -14.85
C LEU A 758 -14.47 15.14 -15.65
N ALA A 759 -14.35 13.82 -15.57
CA ALA A 759 -15.32 12.90 -16.11
C ALA A 759 -15.52 11.73 -15.13
N GLY A 760 -16.78 11.39 -14.84
CA GLY A 760 -17.15 10.37 -13.88
C GLY A 760 -17.01 10.82 -12.42
N ASN A 761 -17.02 9.86 -11.50
CA ASN A 761 -17.10 10.07 -10.06
C ASN A 761 -18.34 10.88 -9.67
N VAL A 762 -18.29 12.21 -9.50
CA VAL A 762 -19.50 13.03 -9.31
C VAL A 762 -19.64 14.09 -10.39
N SER A 763 -20.89 14.39 -10.73
CA SER A 763 -21.20 15.54 -11.56
C SER A 763 -21.03 16.81 -10.75
N GLU A 764 -20.54 17.87 -11.38
CA GLU A 764 -20.03 19.05 -10.68
C GLU A 764 -20.92 20.26 -10.92
N TRP A 765 -21.40 20.86 -9.82
CA TRP A 765 -22.10 22.14 -9.87
C TRP A 765 -21.24 23.25 -10.51
N CYS A 766 -21.82 23.98 -11.46
CA CYS A 766 -21.26 25.20 -12.02
C CYS A 766 -21.96 26.45 -11.47
N THR A 767 -21.30 27.61 -11.57
CA THR A 767 -21.91 28.90 -11.16
C THR A 767 -23.14 29.26 -12.00
N ASP A 768 -23.14 28.91 -13.28
CA ASP A 768 -24.13 29.33 -14.27
C ASP A 768 -25.55 28.85 -13.96
N THR A 769 -26.53 29.71 -14.25
CA THR A 769 -27.93 29.29 -14.41
C THR A 769 -28.06 28.48 -15.69
N TYR A 770 -28.75 27.35 -15.66
CA TYR A 770 -28.91 26.50 -16.82
C TYR A 770 -29.88 27.12 -17.83
N LEU A 771 -29.43 27.22 -19.08
CA LEU A 771 -30.22 27.55 -20.25
C LEU A 771 -30.03 26.44 -21.28
N ASP A 772 -31.07 26.09 -22.04
CA ASP A 772 -30.98 25.08 -23.12
C ASP A 772 -29.90 25.45 -24.13
N GLU A 773 -29.75 26.75 -24.39
CA GLU A 773 -28.64 27.32 -25.13
C GLU A 773 -27.36 27.41 -24.28
N ARG A 774 -26.18 27.19 -24.89
CA ARG A 774 -24.86 27.30 -24.23
C ARG A 774 -24.58 28.73 -23.70
N PRO A 775 -23.49 29.01 -22.96
CA PRO A 775 -23.14 30.37 -22.51
C PRO A 775 -22.88 31.34 -23.67
N ARG A 776 -23.19 32.63 -23.55
CA ARG A 776 -23.01 33.66 -24.60
C ARG A 776 -21.53 33.80 -25.03
N SER A 777 -21.30 34.14 -26.30
CA SER A 777 -19.96 34.57 -26.75
C SER A 777 -19.50 35.77 -25.94
N GLY A 778 -18.20 35.85 -25.65
CA GLY A 778 -17.64 36.96 -24.88
C GLY A 778 -16.49 36.57 -23.95
N ARG A 779 -16.13 37.50 -23.06
CA ARG A 779 -15.03 37.32 -22.10
C ARG A 779 -15.59 36.94 -20.72
N ASN A 780 -15.10 35.83 -20.15
CA ASN A 780 -15.56 35.22 -18.89
C ASN A 780 -17.10 35.13 -18.76
N PRO A 781 -17.81 34.55 -19.74
CA PRO A 781 -19.27 34.48 -19.66
C PRO A 781 -19.69 33.64 -18.44
N VAL A 782 -20.66 34.17 -17.69
CA VAL A 782 -21.40 33.45 -16.64
C VAL A 782 -22.88 33.74 -16.84
N GLU A 783 -23.68 32.72 -17.09
CA GLU A 783 -25.12 32.87 -17.24
C GLU A 783 -25.78 33.10 -15.87
N THR A 784 -26.52 34.20 -15.75
CA THR A 784 -27.24 34.62 -14.53
C THR A 784 -28.72 34.90 -14.82
N GLY A 785 -29.25 34.26 -15.87
CA GLY A 785 -30.62 34.46 -16.34
C GLY A 785 -31.70 33.96 -15.37
N ALA A 786 -32.97 34.18 -15.70
CA ALA A 786 -34.12 33.86 -14.83
C ALA A 786 -34.44 32.35 -14.68
N SER A 787 -33.54 31.46 -15.11
CA SER A 787 -33.76 30.02 -14.96
C SER A 787 -33.73 29.63 -13.48
N PRO A 788 -34.67 28.79 -13.02
CA PRO A 788 -34.66 28.28 -11.64
C PRO A 788 -33.62 27.17 -11.43
N TYR A 789 -32.87 26.78 -12.46
CA TYR A 789 -31.92 25.68 -12.42
C TYR A 789 -30.47 26.16 -12.60
N ARG A 790 -29.52 25.41 -12.04
CA ARG A 790 -28.07 25.64 -12.20
C ARG A 790 -27.45 24.54 -13.05
N SER A 791 -26.43 24.89 -13.83
CA SER A 791 -25.72 23.96 -14.71
C SER A 791 -24.86 22.97 -13.91
N ILE A 792 -24.75 21.74 -14.41
CA ILE A 792 -23.96 20.64 -13.88
C ILE A 792 -23.19 19.98 -15.04
N ARG A 793 -21.95 19.55 -14.82
CA ARG A 793 -21.08 18.93 -15.85
C ARG A 793 -20.34 17.69 -15.33
N GLY A 794 -19.77 16.89 -16.23
CA GLY A 794 -18.80 15.84 -15.89
C GLY A 794 -19.32 14.39 -15.84
N SER A 795 -20.63 14.14 -15.94
CA SER A 795 -21.21 12.80 -15.67
C SER A 795 -20.82 12.29 -14.26
N SER A 796 -21.11 11.05 -13.92
CA SER A 796 -20.87 10.51 -12.57
C SER A 796 -20.91 8.98 -12.54
N PHE A 797 -20.62 8.38 -11.38
CA PHE A 797 -20.73 6.93 -11.17
C PHE A 797 -22.18 6.39 -11.31
N GLY A 798 -23.18 7.24 -11.11
CA GLY A 798 -24.57 6.81 -10.85
C GLY A 798 -25.61 7.26 -11.88
N TYR A 799 -25.23 8.05 -12.90
CA TYR A 799 -26.19 8.60 -13.86
C TYR A 799 -26.41 7.69 -15.07
N TYR A 800 -27.66 7.60 -15.56
CA TYR A 800 -28.06 6.74 -16.68
C TYR A 800 -27.48 7.15 -18.04
N ASN A 801 -26.89 8.33 -18.14
CA ASN A 801 -26.17 8.77 -19.34
C ASN A 801 -24.67 8.47 -19.17
N SER A 802 -24.23 7.34 -19.73
CA SER A 802 -22.86 6.81 -19.63
C SER A 802 -21.81 7.62 -20.41
N ASP A 803 -22.23 8.69 -21.11
CA ASP A 803 -21.35 9.45 -21.97
C ASP A 803 -20.48 10.40 -21.14
N ALA A 804 -19.24 9.98 -20.88
CA ALA A 804 -18.17 10.75 -20.25
C ALA A 804 -17.71 11.97 -21.07
N GLU A 805 -18.43 12.34 -22.13
CA GLU A 805 -18.03 13.37 -23.07
C GLU A 805 -18.08 14.76 -22.43
N ASN A 806 -17.08 15.58 -22.75
CA ASN A 806 -16.93 16.94 -22.25
C ASN A 806 -18.13 17.84 -22.58
N THR A 807 -18.97 17.48 -23.55
CA THR A 807 -20.10 18.28 -24.05
C THR A 807 -21.44 18.03 -23.36
N VAL A 808 -21.56 17.01 -22.50
CA VAL A 808 -22.82 16.63 -21.83
C VAL A 808 -23.18 17.60 -20.70
N ARG A 809 -24.37 18.20 -20.75
CA ARG A 809 -24.83 19.19 -19.78
C ARG A 809 -26.02 18.66 -18.99
N GLU A 810 -26.01 18.90 -17.69
CA GLU A 810 -27.10 18.58 -16.77
C GLU A 810 -27.54 19.83 -16.01
N PHE A 811 -28.66 19.74 -15.30
CA PHE A 811 -29.16 20.84 -14.49
C PHE A 811 -30.01 20.34 -13.33
N ASN A 812 -30.05 21.13 -12.26
CA ASN A 812 -30.95 20.88 -11.14
C ASN A 812 -31.20 22.15 -10.32
N HIS A 813 -32.22 22.12 -9.45
CA HIS A 813 -32.66 23.27 -8.65
C HIS A 813 -31.64 23.56 -7.52
N PRO A 814 -31.24 24.83 -7.31
CA PRO A 814 -30.12 25.17 -6.43
C PRO A 814 -30.33 24.86 -4.95
N GLY A 815 -31.59 24.82 -4.49
CA GLY A 815 -31.97 24.48 -3.12
C GLY A 815 -32.42 23.03 -2.92
N TYR A 816 -32.36 22.18 -3.96
CA TYR A 816 -32.63 20.75 -3.79
C TYR A 816 -31.48 20.12 -3.00
N PRO A 817 -31.72 19.24 -2.01
CA PRO A 817 -30.70 18.77 -1.04
C PRO A 817 -29.57 17.88 -1.60
N GLY A 818 -29.26 17.99 -2.90
CA GLY A 818 -28.23 17.23 -3.61
C GLY A 818 -28.69 15.82 -4.00
N TYR A 819 -28.20 15.33 -5.14
CA TYR A 819 -28.34 13.92 -5.51
C TYR A 819 -27.11 13.13 -5.07
N ILE A 820 -27.24 11.79 -5.03
CA ILE A 820 -26.15 10.86 -4.66
C ILE A 820 -24.91 10.95 -5.54
N TYR A 821 -25.03 11.59 -6.71
CA TYR A 821 -24.02 11.64 -7.75
C TYR A 821 -23.61 13.06 -8.12
N ILE A 822 -24.08 14.08 -7.39
CA ILE A 822 -23.71 15.49 -7.63
C ILE A 822 -22.87 15.98 -6.46
N GLY A 823 -21.67 16.46 -6.79
CA GLY A 823 -20.79 17.21 -5.90
C GLY A 823 -20.33 18.49 -6.58
N PHE A 824 -19.09 18.91 -6.30
CA PHE A 824 -18.53 20.11 -6.91
C PHE A 824 -17.02 20.18 -6.77
N ARG A 825 -16.42 21.08 -7.55
CA ARG A 825 -15.05 21.58 -7.34
C ARG A 825 -15.03 23.09 -7.21
N VAL A 826 -13.94 23.62 -6.68
CA VAL A 826 -13.75 25.07 -6.55
C VAL A 826 -12.96 25.66 -7.72
N ALA A 827 -13.14 26.95 -7.97
CA ALA A 827 -12.33 27.77 -8.84
C ALA A 827 -11.98 29.08 -8.11
N LEU A 828 -10.84 29.67 -8.47
CA LEU A 828 -10.34 30.92 -7.92
C LEU A 828 -9.98 31.87 -9.07
N PRO A 829 -10.57 33.07 -9.15
CA PRO A 829 -10.23 34.04 -10.20
C PRO A 829 -8.78 34.53 -10.06
N GLU A 830 -8.22 35.09 -11.14
CA GLU A 830 -6.83 35.60 -11.13
C GLU A 830 -6.55 36.59 -9.99
N ALA A 831 -7.52 37.44 -9.66
CA ALA A 831 -7.40 38.42 -8.59
C ALA A 831 -7.13 37.76 -7.23
N GLY A 832 -7.83 36.65 -6.94
CA GLY A 832 -7.63 35.85 -5.74
C GLY A 832 -6.28 35.13 -5.77
N LEU A 833 -5.95 34.52 -6.92
CA LEU A 833 -4.70 33.81 -7.12
C LEU A 833 -3.47 34.69 -6.83
N LYS A 834 -3.50 35.95 -7.27
CA LYS A 834 -2.44 36.94 -7.01
C LYS A 834 -2.29 37.25 -5.52
N LYS A 835 -3.37 37.20 -4.73
CA LYS A 835 -3.37 37.47 -3.28
C LYS A 835 -2.95 36.27 -2.44
N THR A 836 -3.28 35.05 -2.88
CA THR A 836 -2.96 33.82 -2.13
C THR A 836 -1.54 33.31 -2.34
N GLY A 837 -0.73 33.97 -3.17
CA GLY A 837 0.68 33.62 -3.39
C GLY A 837 0.90 32.25 -4.04
N THR A 838 -0.14 31.65 -4.61
CA THR A 838 -0.09 30.35 -5.28
C THR A 838 0.62 30.54 -6.63
N ARG A 839 1.93 30.25 -6.66
CA ARG A 839 2.76 30.36 -7.86
C ARG A 839 2.56 29.20 -8.82
#